data_AF-A0A951W474-F1
#
_entry.id   AF-A0A951W474-F1
#
_cell.length_a   1.000
_cell.length_b   1.000
_cell.length_c   1.000
_cell.angle_alpha   90.00
_cell.angle_beta   90.00
_cell.angle_gamma   90.00
#
_symmetry.space_group_name_H-M   'P 1'
#
loop_
_entity.id
_entity.type
_entity.pdbx_description
1 polymer ?
#
loop_
_entity_poly.entity_id
_entity_poly.type
_entity_poly.pdbx_seq_one_letter_code
_entity_poly.pdbx_strand_id
1 'polypeptide(L)'
;MLGIGLVLLQALTAPGADGVFFQAHRGGMLEVPENTLAAFRHAWSCPGAVPEVDVTTSKDRELVCIHDDTLARTTDAPEPVSKTPVWELTAEQIRQWDAGVKFGGQYAGEKVPLLSEVLEMMREAPERRAYLDLKRVDLEQLAAMLREYGVMDRVIFVHGNPAELARLQGLFPGAQTMTWLSGSPARIKSGYEQLLADKFKGISQLQFHLNVSRKEPDIEYFLDKEFLARALRETADAGVALQVRPMDFDVKSLGKLIDLGIRWFVADEPRRFADTVAAHQAPPTVDKFSDGVKHYRDGSGSTEYGRYAAEQVREIAENVLLYQRSNGGWPPNRDPLRVLSGEEKAQLLAEKDKRDTSFDNRTTYTQVEYLAGAHNQTGDPLFLDGCLRGLEFILNAQYENGGFPHSWPDSGNYRPHITFMDDVMTGTLATLRRAAAGAAPFGFLDKALRERAADAVRRGDALILRLQQTQNGEPAVWAGQYDRETLQPVMARTFELPSLVSAESVNVVRYLMSIEPPTPEIVRAVNGAVKWFGRSAIRGLRIERVPAETVRYEHHTSDSDVRAVEDPDAPRIWARFYELDTNRPFMANRDGVKVYSLAEVDRERRTGYAWYGGAPEALLSKEYPAWVAKWGVAPGEK
;
A
#
# COMPACT_ATOMS: atom_id res chain seq x y z
N MET A 1 -38.64 46.04 10.42
CA MET A 1 -38.45 45.44 9.08
C MET A 1 -37.33 44.44 9.19
N LEU A 2 -37.65 43.18 8.84
CA LEU A 2 -36.80 42.00 8.88
C LEU A 2 -35.63 42.10 7.91
N GLY A 3 -34.49 41.53 8.29
CA GLY A 3 -33.31 41.35 7.46
C GLY A 3 -32.24 40.54 8.19
N ILE A 4 -32.59 39.29 8.54
CA ILE A 4 -31.72 38.29 9.14
C ILE A 4 -30.64 37.92 8.11
N GLY A 5 -29.41 38.40 8.31
CA GLY A 5 -28.21 37.94 7.62
C GLY A 5 -27.52 36.86 8.43
N LEU A 6 -28.05 35.64 8.33
CA LEU A 6 -27.52 34.42 8.91
C LEU A 6 -26.16 34.09 8.22
N VAL A 7 -25.06 34.68 8.69
CA VAL A 7 -23.72 34.16 8.36
C VAL A 7 -23.60 32.84 9.10
N LEU A 8 -23.63 31.74 8.34
CA LEU A 8 -23.42 30.39 8.84
C LEU A 8 -22.12 30.36 9.68
N LEU A 9 -22.29 30.28 10.99
CA LEU A 9 -21.42 29.45 11.81
C LEU A 9 -21.55 28.03 11.23
N GLN A 10 -20.65 27.64 10.34
CA GLN A 10 -20.30 26.22 10.21
C GLN A 10 -19.60 25.84 11.52
N ALA A 11 -20.41 25.64 12.56
CA ALA A 11 -20.06 24.74 13.63
C ALA A 11 -19.56 23.45 12.98
N LEU A 12 -18.49 22.89 13.55
CA LEU A 12 -18.00 21.54 13.34
C LEU A 12 -19.17 20.53 13.45
N THR A 13 -19.93 20.40 12.38
CA THR A 13 -20.27 19.08 11.90
C THR A 13 -19.06 18.68 11.08
N ALA A 14 -18.42 17.58 11.48
CA ALA A 14 -17.39 16.96 10.67
C ALA A 14 -17.85 16.97 9.19
N PRO A 15 -16.99 17.28 8.22
CA PRO A 15 -17.31 16.98 6.83
C PRO A 15 -17.56 15.45 6.75
N GLY A 16 -18.84 15.06 6.75
CA GLY A 16 -19.31 13.69 6.97
C GLY A 16 -19.14 13.23 8.42
N ALA A 17 -20.24 12.83 9.08
CA ALA A 17 -20.24 12.26 10.44
C ALA A 17 -19.54 10.87 10.55
N ASP A 18 -18.78 10.45 9.53
CA ASP A 18 -18.16 9.12 9.42
C ASP A 18 -16.64 9.14 9.14
N GLY A 19 -16.00 10.30 9.01
CA GLY A 19 -14.57 10.42 8.69
C GLY A 19 -13.63 10.18 9.89
N VAL A 20 -12.57 9.40 9.69
CA VAL A 20 -11.45 9.26 10.65
C VAL A 20 -10.36 10.27 10.30
N PHE A 21 -9.94 11.06 11.29
CA PHE A 21 -8.87 12.05 11.18
C PHE A 21 -7.72 11.69 12.12
N PHE A 22 -6.50 12.05 11.76
CA PHE A 22 -5.37 11.80 12.63
C PHE A 22 -4.23 12.82 12.49
N GLN A 23 -3.59 13.10 13.61
CA GLN A 23 -2.35 13.86 13.67
C GLN A 23 -1.20 12.95 13.21
N ALA A 24 -0.54 13.29 12.10
CA ALA A 24 0.70 12.64 11.71
C ALA A 24 1.81 13.21 12.60
N HIS A 25 2.21 12.45 13.63
CA HIS A 25 3.10 12.91 14.69
C HIS A 25 4.44 13.32 14.09
N ARG A 26 4.82 14.58 14.34
CA ARG A 26 5.98 15.26 13.73
C ARG A 26 6.07 15.15 12.20
N GLY A 27 4.94 14.98 11.53
CA GLY A 27 4.86 14.77 10.07
C GLY A 27 4.99 13.30 9.62
N GLY A 28 5.05 12.33 10.53
CA GLY A 28 5.15 10.90 10.19
C GLY A 28 6.54 10.31 10.40
N MET A 29 7.12 10.56 11.59
CA MET A 29 8.53 10.33 11.93
C MET A 29 9.10 8.91 11.68
N LEU A 30 8.26 7.89 11.45
CA LEU A 30 8.70 6.52 11.14
C LEU A 30 8.70 6.20 9.64
N GLU A 31 8.12 7.05 8.79
CA GLU A 31 8.03 6.85 7.34
C GLU A 31 8.87 7.87 6.53
N VAL A 32 9.09 9.05 7.11
CA VAL A 32 9.76 10.21 6.50
C VAL A 32 10.58 10.98 7.55
N PRO A 33 11.61 11.77 7.16
CA PRO A 33 12.38 12.58 8.10
C PRO A 33 11.50 13.63 8.78
N GLU A 34 11.32 13.50 10.10
CA GLU A 34 10.40 14.33 10.88
C GLU A 34 10.63 15.84 10.72
N ASN A 35 9.55 16.62 10.83
CA ASN A 35 9.54 18.09 10.72
C ASN A 35 10.25 18.66 9.47
N THR A 36 10.23 17.96 8.33
CA THR A 36 10.71 18.47 7.03
C THR A 36 9.56 18.80 6.09
N LEU A 37 9.83 19.53 5.00
CA LEU A 37 8.80 19.78 3.97
C LEU A 37 8.37 18.47 3.30
N ALA A 38 9.28 17.50 3.13
CA ALA A 38 8.95 16.15 2.69
C ALA A 38 7.94 15.47 3.63
N ALA A 39 8.13 15.57 4.94
CA ALA A 39 7.21 14.96 5.90
C ALA A 39 5.81 15.56 5.85
N PHE A 40 5.69 16.89 5.75
CA PHE A 40 4.39 17.54 5.65
C PHE A 40 3.65 17.20 4.36
N ARG A 41 4.36 17.14 3.21
CA ARG A 41 3.79 16.66 1.94
C ARG A 41 3.32 15.22 2.03
N HIS A 42 4.11 14.35 2.65
CA HIS A 42 3.76 12.94 2.85
C HIS A 42 2.51 12.79 3.73
N ALA A 43 2.45 13.50 4.86
CA ALA A 43 1.28 13.53 5.73
C ALA A 43 0.03 13.98 4.94
N TRP A 44 0.04 15.14 4.28
CA TRP A 44 -1.12 15.61 3.50
C TRP A 44 -1.52 14.68 2.33
N SER A 45 -0.63 13.80 1.86
CA SER A 45 -0.95 12.78 0.85
C SER A 45 -1.72 11.56 1.42
N CYS A 46 -1.83 11.45 2.74
CA CYS A 46 -2.54 10.37 3.42
C CYS A 46 -3.98 10.82 3.75
N PRO A 47 -5.02 10.07 3.34
CA PRO A 47 -6.41 10.41 3.65
C PRO A 47 -6.64 10.61 5.15
N GLY A 48 -7.23 11.73 5.54
CA GLY A 48 -7.55 12.05 6.95
C GLY A 48 -6.38 12.55 7.80
N ALA A 49 -5.16 12.61 7.27
CA ALA A 49 -3.98 13.02 8.01
C ALA A 49 -3.85 14.55 8.11
N VAL A 50 -3.38 15.02 9.26
CA VAL A 50 -3.01 16.41 9.53
C VAL A 50 -1.61 16.41 10.15
N PRO A 51 -0.58 16.99 9.51
CA PRO A 51 0.77 17.01 10.08
C PRO A 51 0.82 17.79 11.38
N GLU A 52 1.57 17.26 12.34
CA GLU A 52 2.11 18.03 13.45
C GLU A 52 3.42 18.70 13.03
N VAL A 53 3.51 19.98 13.34
CA VAL A 53 4.65 20.84 13.12
C VAL A 53 5.12 21.31 14.49
N ASP A 54 6.31 20.90 14.90
CA ASP A 54 6.93 21.35 16.14
C ASP A 54 7.57 22.72 15.93
N VAL A 55 7.07 23.75 16.61
CA VAL A 55 7.49 25.13 16.39
C VAL A 55 8.30 25.65 17.57
N THR A 56 9.47 26.19 17.30
CA THR A 56 10.31 26.91 18.27
C THR A 56 10.92 28.17 17.65
N THR A 57 11.50 29.03 18.49
CA THR A 57 12.09 30.31 18.05
C THR A 57 13.61 30.22 18.03
N SER A 58 14.19 30.63 16.90
CA SER A 58 15.65 30.79 16.71
C SER A 58 16.18 32.07 17.37
N LYS A 59 17.51 32.26 17.38
CA LYS A 59 18.17 33.43 17.99
C LYS A 59 17.74 34.76 17.37
N ASP A 60 17.53 34.79 16.06
CA ASP A 60 17.09 35.94 15.26
C ASP A 60 15.56 36.08 15.20
N ARG A 61 14.84 35.37 16.08
CA ARG A 61 13.38 35.40 16.24
C ARG A 61 12.57 34.85 15.08
N GLU A 62 13.19 34.12 14.16
CA GLU A 62 12.49 33.34 13.14
C GLU A 62 11.90 32.06 13.77
N LEU A 63 10.70 31.69 13.33
CA LEU A 63 10.01 30.47 13.77
C LEU A 63 10.50 29.29 12.92
N VAL A 64 11.14 28.32 13.57
CA VAL A 64 11.74 27.14 12.94
C VAL A 64 10.98 25.86 13.34
N CYS A 65 10.90 24.90 12.43
CA CYS A 65 10.17 23.65 12.61
C CYS A 65 11.11 22.52 13.06
N ILE A 66 11.20 22.28 14.37
CA ILE A 66 12.03 21.20 14.95
C ILE A 66 11.52 20.81 16.34
N HIS A 67 11.47 19.50 16.61
CA HIS A 67 11.00 18.96 17.88
C HIS A 67 12.01 19.12 19.02
N ASP A 68 13.27 18.73 18.78
CA ASP A 68 14.30 18.64 19.80
C ASP A 68 14.93 20.01 20.08
N ASP A 69 15.49 20.17 21.29
CA ASP A 69 16.23 21.38 21.67
C ASP A 69 17.54 21.58 20.89
N THR A 70 18.03 20.54 20.20
CA THR A 70 19.32 20.54 19.48
C THR A 70 19.21 19.86 18.12
N LEU A 71 20.18 20.09 17.24
CA LEU A 71 20.18 19.56 15.87
C LEU A 71 20.73 18.11 15.76
N ALA A 72 21.25 17.55 16.85
CA ALA A 72 22.05 16.33 16.84
C ALA A 72 21.34 15.08 16.31
N ARG A 73 20.06 14.89 16.63
CA ARG A 73 19.33 13.67 16.26
C ARG A 73 18.89 13.69 14.79
N THR A 74 18.37 14.82 14.32
CA THR A 74 17.64 14.91 13.05
C THR A 74 18.43 15.53 11.91
N THR A 75 19.60 16.13 12.17
CA THR A 75 20.40 16.77 11.11
C THR A 75 21.84 16.26 11.07
N ASP A 76 22.57 16.52 9.98
CA ASP A 76 24.00 16.22 9.85
C ASP A 76 24.96 17.28 10.46
N ALA A 77 24.45 18.20 11.31
CA ALA A 77 25.27 19.22 11.94
C ALA A 77 26.48 18.63 12.70
N PRO A 78 27.68 19.21 12.58
CA PRO A 78 28.86 18.78 13.33
C PRO A 78 28.86 19.35 14.76
N GLU A 79 29.65 18.76 15.64
CA GLU A 79 29.95 19.37 16.94
C GLU A 79 30.83 20.63 16.76
N PRO A 80 30.67 21.68 17.60
CA PRO A 80 29.72 21.76 18.72
C PRO A 80 28.29 22.19 18.32
N VAL A 81 28.08 22.64 17.07
CA VAL A 81 26.81 23.21 16.59
C VAL A 81 25.62 22.27 16.83
N SER A 82 25.80 20.98 16.60
CA SER A 82 24.76 19.97 16.79
C SER A 82 24.23 19.86 18.22
N LYS A 83 25.02 20.29 19.21
CA LYS A 83 24.68 20.31 20.64
C LYS A 83 24.31 21.70 21.14
N THR A 84 24.49 22.74 20.33
CA THR A 84 24.06 24.09 20.67
C THR A 84 22.52 24.14 20.66
N PRO A 85 21.88 24.71 21.70
CA PRO A 85 20.44 24.85 21.69
C PRO A 85 19.94 25.65 20.50
N VAL A 86 18.83 25.23 19.90
CA VAL A 86 18.27 25.83 18.66
C VAL A 86 18.04 27.34 18.80
N TRP A 87 17.59 27.81 19.96
CA TRP A 87 17.35 29.24 20.24
C TRP A 87 18.63 30.09 20.40
N GLU A 88 19.81 29.48 20.36
CA GLU A 88 21.11 30.17 20.35
C GLU A 88 21.73 30.25 18.94
N LEU A 89 21.08 29.63 17.95
CA LEU A 89 21.46 29.64 16.54
C LEU A 89 20.47 30.50 15.74
N THR A 90 20.97 31.19 14.72
CA THR A 90 20.10 31.86 13.74
C THR A 90 19.41 30.83 12.84
N ALA A 91 18.26 31.18 12.26
CA ALA A 91 17.59 30.32 11.29
C ALA A 91 18.51 29.95 10.11
N GLU A 92 19.33 30.89 9.63
CA GLU A 92 20.32 30.63 8.58
C GLU A 92 21.32 29.54 9.00
N GLN A 93 21.88 29.62 10.21
CA GLN A 93 22.81 28.62 10.73
C GLN A 93 22.17 27.23 10.89
N ILE A 94 20.92 27.18 11.34
CA ILE A 94 20.17 25.92 11.49
C ILE A 94 19.97 25.25 10.13
N ARG A 95 19.60 26.03 9.12
CA ARG A 95 19.28 25.56 7.76
C ARG A 95 20.49 25.17 6.90
N GLN A 96 21.72 25.38 7.39
CA GLN A 96 22.91 24.92 6.68
C GLN A 96 22.96 23.38 6.60
N TRP A 97 22.43 22.71 7.61
CA TRP A 97 22.53 21.26 7.79
C TRP A 97 21.37 20.51 7.14
N ASP A 98 21.67 19.30 6.66
CA ASP A 98 20.72 18.39 6.04
C ASP A 98 19.89 17.67 7.11
N ALA A 99 18.56 17.77 7.00
CA ALA A 99 17.59 17.17 7.92
C ALA A 99 17.01 15.83 7.42
N GLY A 100 17.41 15.36 6.23
CA GLY A 100 16.89 14.15 5.61
C GLY A 100 17.90 13.00 5.51
N VAL A 101 19.19 13.30 5.33
CA VAL A 101 20.25 12.31 5.06
C VAL A 101 20.39 11.25 6.17
N LYS A 102 20.10 11.60 7.42
CA LYS A 102 20.10 10.66 8.55
C LYS A 102 18.93 9.68 8.53
N PHE A 103 17.81 10.05 7.91
CA PHE A 103 16.67 9.16 7.74
C PHE A 103 16.87 8.23 6.54
N GLY A 104 17.35 8.78 5.41
CA GLY A 104 17.66 8.01 4.22
C GLY A 104 18.21 8.87 3.09
N GLY A 105 19.08 8.29 2.26
CA GLY A 105 19.77 9.03 1.19
C GLY A 105 18.82 9.68 0.16
N GLN A 106 17.60 9.16 -0.01
CA GLN A 106 16.57 9.74 -0.86
C GLN A 106 16.05 11.10 -0.37
N TYR A 107 16.27 11.44 0.91
CA TYR A 107 15.86 12.71 1.51
C TYR A 107 17.03 13.69 1.66
N ALA A 108 18.21 13.36 1.12
CA ALA A 108 19.33 14.28 1.10
C ALA A 108 18.93 15.59 0.39
N GLY A 109 19.27 16.71 1.02
CA GLY A 109 18.89 18.06 0.61
C GLY A 109 17.76 18.67 1.43
N GLU A 110 16.94 17.88 2.14
CA GLU A 110 15.91 18.41 3.03
C GLU A 110 16.54 19.25 4.15
N LYS A 111 15.87 20.33 4.53
CA LYS A 111 16.31 21.29 5.55
C LYS A 111 15.32 21.37 6.69
N VAL A 112 15.76 21.89 7.83
CA VAL A 112 14.87 22.33 8.91
C VAL A 112 14.02 23.50 8.37
N PRO A 113 12.69 23.34 8.22
CA PRO A 113 11.85 24.37 7.63
C PRO A 113 11.71 25.60 8.52
N LEU A 114 11.43 26.74 7.90
CA LEU A 114 10.79 27.86 8.57
C LEU A 114 9.28 27.58 8.62
N LEU A 115 8.61 28.07 9.67
CA LEU A 115 7.16 27.98 9.73
C LEU A 115 6.50 28.66 8.52
N SER A 116 7.06 29.78 8.04
CA SER A 116 6.57 30.50 6.86
C SER A 116 6.46 29.61 5.61
N GLU A 117 7.41 28.70 5.38
CA GLU A 117 7.37 27.76 4.25
C GLU A 117 6.23 26.75 4.40
N VAL A 118 5.95 26.31 5.64
CA VAL A 118 4.83 25.42 5.93
C VAL A 118 3.49 26.15 5.72
N LEU A 119 3.40 27.40 6.17
CA LEU A 119 2.19 28.21 5.99
C LEU A 119 1.95 28.59 4.53
N GLU A 120 3.01 28.78 3.73
CA GLU A 120 2.89 29.00 2.28
C GLU A 120 2.32 27.75 1.61
N MET A 121 2.83 26.55 1.93
CA MET A 121 2.24 25.30 1.45
C MET A 121 0.76 25.19 1.87
N MET A 122 0.40 25.61 3.09
CA MET A 122 -1.01 25.64 3.48
C MET A 122 -1.82 26.67 2.68
N ARG A 123 -1.24 27.83 2.34
CA ARG A 123 -1.91 28.85 1.52
C ARG A 123 -2.22 28.34 0.11
N GLU A 124 -1.32 27.56 -0.49
CA GLU A 124 -1.47 26.99 -1.83
C GLU A 124 -2.63 25.99 -1.97
N ALA A 125 -3.07 25.36 -0.87
CA ALA A 125 -4.13 24.35 -0.91
C ALA A 125 -5.09 24.49 0.29
N PRO A 126 -6.37 24.86 0.05
CA PRO A 126 -7.32 25.23 1.11
C PRO A 126 -7.62 24.08 2.09
N GLU A 127 -7.49 22.82 1.66
CA GLU A 127 -7.73 21.62 2.46
C GLU A 127 -6.61 21.32 3.47
N ARG A 128 -5.42 21.90 3.31
CA ARG A 128 -4.27 21.65 4.20
C ARG A 128 -4.51 22.28 5.58
N ARG A 129 -4.39 21.44 6.61
CA ARG A 129 -4.47 21.78 8.03
C ARG A 129 -3.16 21.41 8.72
N ALA A 130 -2.89 21.95 9.91
CA ALA A 130 -1.73 21.59 10.71
C ALA A 130 -2.03 21.60 12.21
N TYR A 131 -1.43 20.67 12.94
CA TYR A 131 -1.21 20.80 14.38
C TYR A 131 0.07 21.60 14.59
N LEU A 132 0.05 22.68 15.37
CA LEU A 132 1.26 23.40 15.75
C LEU A 132 1.61 23.09 17.21
N ASP A 133 2.63 22.27 17.44
CA ASP A 133 3.14 22.02 18.79
C ASP A 133 4.12 23.11 19.20
N LEU A 134 3.66 23.96 20.13
CA LEU A 134 4.34 25.19 20.50
C LEU A 134 5.32 24.91 21.64
N LYS A 135 6.62 25.07 21.36
CA LYS A 135 7.68 24.94 22.37
C LYS A 135 8.01 26.29 23.00
N ARG A 136 8.78 27.12 22.30
CA ARG A 136 9.24 28.45 22.76
C ARG A 136 8.84 29.47 21.71
N VAL A 137 7.58 29.92 21.74
CA VAL A 137 7.00 30.76 20.69
C VAL A 137 6.37 32.02 21.28
N ASP A 138 6.61 33.16 20.65
CA ASP A 138 5.86 34.38 20.89
C ASP A 138 4.48 34.28 20.21
N LEU A 139 3.43 34.14 21.03
CA LEU A 139 2.07 33.90 20.54
C LEU A 139 1.50 35.07 19.73
N GLU A 140 1.95 36.30 19.98
CA GLU A 140 1.48 37.48 19.25
C GLU A 140 2.12 37.54 17.86
N GLN A 141 3.41 37.23 17.77
CA GLN A 141 4.12 37.06 16.50
C GLN A 141 3.51 35.94 15.67
N LEU A 142 3.25 34.77 16.28
CA LEU A 142 2.62 33.64 15.60
C LEU A 142 1.22 34.02 15.08
N ALA A 143 0.40 34.67 15.91
CA ALA A 143 -0.94 35.08 15.53
C ALA A 143 -0.94 36.08 14.35
N ALA A 144 0.01 37.03 14.33
CA ALA A 144 0.17 37.95 13.22
C ALA A 144 0.52 37.20 11.92
N MET A 145 1.48 36.28 11.99
CA MET A 145 1.88 35.45 10.85
C MET A 145 0.70 34.60 10.33
N LEU A 146 -0.03 33.91 11.19
CA LEU A 146 -1.18 33.09 10.76
C LEU A 146 -2.30 33.92 10.08
N ARG A 147 -2.50 35.18 10.48
CA ARG A 147 -3.43 36.10 9.82
C ARG A 147 -2.93 36.53 8.44
N GLU A 148 -1.65 36.87 8.33
CA GLU A 148 -1.01 37.23 7.06
C GLU A 148 -1.10 36.09 6.04
N TYR A 149 -0.97 34.84 6.50
CA TYR A 149 -1.08 33.67 5.63
C TYR A 149 -2.52 33.21 5.35
N GLY A 150 -3.51 33.72 6.08
CA GLY A 150 -4.91 33.31 5.89
C GLY A 150 -5.16 31.84 6.24
N VAL A 151 -4.49 31.35 7.27
CA VAL A 151 -4.44 29.92 7.65
C VAL A 151 -4.92 29.65 9.08
N MET A 152 -5.26 30.69 9.85
CA MET A 152 -5.62 30.59 11.27
C MET A 152 -6.70 29.53 11.56
N ASP A 153 -7.80 29.51 10.80
CA ASP A 153 -8.92 28.57 10.99
C ASP A 153 -8.57 27.11 10.63
N ARG A 154 -7.35 26.88 10.11
CA ARG A 154 -6.84 25.59 9.66
C ARG A 154 -5.74 25.04 10.59
N VAL A 155 -5.51 25.71 11.73
CA VAL A 155 -4.51 25.32 12.74
C VAL A 155 -5.17 24.81 14.01
N ILE A 156 -4.60 23.74 14.57
CA ILE A 156 -4.88 23.27 15.92
C ILE A 156 -3.63 23.50 16.77
N PHE A 157 -3.73 24.34 17.78
CA PHE A 157 -2.60 24.67 18.65
C PHE A 157 -2.42 23.60 19.73
N VAL A 158 -1.23 23.03 19.81
CA VAL A 158 -0.87 22.01 20.78
C VAL A 158 0.03 22.62 21.85
N HIS A 159 -0.30 22.38 23.12
CA HIS A 159 0.57 22.75 24.25
C HIS A 159 0.28 21.90 25.48
N GLY A 160 1.33 21.48 26.19
CA GLY A 160 1.21 20.71 27.44
C GLY A 160 0.77 21.52 28.67
N ASN A 161 0.52 22.83 28.52
CA ASN A 161 0.12 23.72 29.61
C ASN A 161 -1.23 24.37 29.27
N PRO A 162 -2.32 23.94 29.92
CA PRO A 162 -3.66 24.48 29.65
C PRO A 162 -3.77 26.00 29.80
N ALA A 163 -2.93 26.63 30.64
CA ALA A 163 -2.93 28.08 30.79
C ALA A 163 -2.49 28.81 29.51
N GLU A 164 -1.53 28.27 28.75
CA GLU A 164 -1.10 28.85 27.47
C GLU A 164 -2.17 28.67 26.38
N LEU A 165 -2.88 27.54 26.40
CA LEU A 165 -4.05 27.33 25.50
C LEU A 165 -5.16 28.35 25.78
N ALA A 166 -5.43 28.65 27.05
CA ALA A 166 -6.39 29.69 27.42
C ALA A 166 -5.95 31.09 26.96
N ARG A 167 -4.64 31.40 26.99
CA ARG A 167 -4.10 32.66 26.43
C ARG A 167 -4.29 32.73 24.92
N LEU A 168 -4.04 31.63 24.20
CA LEU A 168 -4.30 31.54 22.76
C LEU A 168 -5.77 31.79 22.42
N GLN A 169 -6.72 31.22 23.17
CA GLN A 169 -8.14 31.51 22.98
C GLN A 169 -8.49 32.99 23.23
N GLY A 170 -7.77 33.67 24.13
CA GLY A 170 -7.92 35.11 24.35
C GLY A 170 -7.40 35.95 23.17
N LEU A 171 -6.27 35.57 22.57
CA LEU A 171 -5.71 36.22 21.38
C LEU A 171 -6.52 35.92 20.12
N PHE A 172 -7.15 34.75 20.07
CA PHE A 172 -7.99 34.30 18.96
C PHE A 172 -9.23 33.55 19.48
N PRO A 173 -10.35 34.26 19.67
CA PRO A 173 -11.62 33.63 20.03
C PRO A 173 -12.02 32.59 18.98
N GLY A 174 -12.21 31.34 19.41
CA GLY A 174 -12.51 30.22 18.52
C GLY A 174 -11.30 29.39 18.08
N ALA A 175 -10.09 29.70 18.56
CA ALA A 175 -8.90 28.87 18.34
C ALA A 175 -9.14 27.40 18.70
N GLN A 176 -8.79 26.50 17.79
CA GLN A 176 -8.73 25.07 18.10
C GLN A 176 -7.45 24.80 18.88
N THR A 177 -7.58 24.19 20.06
CA THR A 177 -6.52 23.89 21.00
C THR A 177 -6.55 22.42 21.41
N MET A 178 -5.38 21.85 21.66
CA MET A 178 -5.21 20.47 22.08
C MET A 178 -4.20 20.33 23.21
N THR A 179 -4.52 19.45 24.16
CA THR A 179 -3.59 18.98 25.19
C THR A 179 -3.62 17.45 25.27
N TRP A 180 -2.67 16.84 25.97
CA TRP A 180 -2.55 15.38 26.08
C TRP A 180 -2.37 14.90 27.51
N LEU A 181 -2.84 13.69 27.79
CA LEU A 181 -2.56 12.95 29.01
C LEU A 181 -1.80 11.67 28.67
N SER A 182 -0.67 11.48 29.34
CA SER A 182 0.23 10.34 29.14
C SER A 182 0.72 9.75 30.45
N GLY A 183 1.40 8.60 30.37
CA GLY A 183 1.93 7.86 31.51
C GLY A 183 1.07 6.66 31.90
N SER A 184 1.00 6.37 33.20
CA SER A 184 0.23 5.22 33.69
C SER A 184 -1.29 5.46 33.56
N PRO A 185 -2.11 4.39 33.47
CA PRO A 185 -3.57 4.53 33.45
C PRO A 185 -4.11 5.37 34.61
N ALA A 186 -3.56 5.21 35.81
CA ALA A 186 -3.94 6.00 36.98
C ALA A 186 -3.64 7.50 36.80
N ARG A 187 -2.49 7.85 36.21
CA ARG A 187 -2.12 9.24 35.92
C ARG A 187 -3.04 9.86 34.87
N ILE A 188 -3.36 9.13 33.81
CA ILE A 188 -4.29 9.59 32.77
C ILE A 188 -5.69 9.80 33.36
N LYS A 189 -6.22 8.81 34.09
CA LYS A 189 -7.53 8.92 34.75
C LYS A 189 -7.58 10.10 35.73
N SER A 190 -6.55 10.28 36.56
CA SER A 190 -6.50 11.42 37.49
C SER A 190 -6.42 12.78 36.79
N GLY A 191 -5.63 12.90 35.72
CA GLY A 191 -5.55 14.14 34.94
C GLY A 191 -6.88 14.44 34.23
N TYR A 192 -7.56 13.40 33.76
CA TYR A 192 -8.86 13.52 33.12
C TYR A 192 -9.92 14.09 34.08
N GLU A 193 -10.01 13.57 35.31
CA GLU A 193 -10.97 14.09 36.30
C GLU A 193 -10.69 15.56 36.67
N GLN A 194 -9.42 15.99 36.67
CA GLN A 194 -9.06 17.39 36.89
C GLN A 194 -9.54 18.31 35.75
N LEU A 195 -9.32 17.89 34.49
CA LEU A 195 -9.78 18.64 33.33
C LEU A 195 -11.32 18.68 33.25
N LEU A 196 -11.98 17.57 33.58
CA LEU A 196 -13.43 17.49 33.64
C LEU A 196 -14.01 18.44 34.69
N ALA A 197 -13.38 18.54 35.88
CA ALA A 197 -13.79 19.45 36.94
C ALA A 197 -13.70 20.93 36.53
N ASP A 198 -12.72 21.30 35.71
CA ASP A 198 -12.59 22.65 35.12
C ASP A 198 -13.33 22.79 33.77
N LYS A 199 -14.20 21.83 33.43
CA LYS A 199 -14.99 21.81 32.19
C LYS A 199 -14.15 22.00 30.92
N PHE A 200 -12.94 21.47 30.93
CA PHE A 200 -11.97 21.55 29.83
C PHE A 200 -11.71 22.98 29.35
N LYS A 201 -11.67 23.95 30.28
CA LYS A 201 -11.43 25.36 29.95
C LYS A 201 -10.19 25.53 29.06
N GLY A 202 -10.34 26.22 27.94
CA GLY A 202 -9.22 26.47 27.03
C GLY A 202 -8.91 25.34 26.05
N ILE A 203 -9.64 24.22 26.09
CA ILE A 203 -9.31 22.99 25.36
C ILE A 203 -10.45 22.65 24.38
N SER A 204 -10.12 22.43 23.11
CA SER A 204 -11.07 21.92 22.11
C SER A 204 -10.86 20.44 21.77
N GLN A 205 -9.69 19.90 22.09
CA GLN A 205 -9.32 18.52 21.83
C GLN A 205 -8.45 17.96 22.97
N LEU A 206 -8.76 16.74 23.42
CA LEU A 206 -8.03 16.06 24.49
C LEU A 206 -7.48 14.73 23.98
N GLN A 207 -6.18 14.53 24.10
CA GLN A 207 -5.50 13.31 23.64
C GLN A 207 -5.17 12.37 24.80
N PHE A 208 -5.38 11.06 24.62
CA PHE A 208 -4.82 10.02 25.50
C PHE A 208 -3.75 9.18 24.80
N HIS A 209 -2.62 8.95 25.46
CA HIS A 209 -1.66 7.94 25.02
C HIS A 209 -2.13 6.54 25.43
N LEU A 210 -2.35 5.65 24.46
CA LEU A 210 -2.78 4.26 24.71
C LEU A 210 -1.57 3.33 24.68
N ASN A 211 -0.96 3.11 25.84
CA ASN A 211 0.10 2.13 25.99
C ASN A 211 -0.45 0.70 25.84
N VAL A 212 0.29 -0.14 25.12
CA VAL A 212 -0.06 -1.52 24.82
C VAL A 212 0.19 -2.41 26.04
N SER A 213 -0.82 -3.16 26.47
CA SER A 213 -0.74 -4.16 27.55
C SER A 213 -0.33 -5.54 27.02
N ARG A 214 -0.74 -5.86 25.78
CA ARG A 214 -0.40 -7.10 25.08
C ARG A 214 -0.34 -6.83 23.58
N LYS A 215 0.67 -7.36 22.90
CA LYS A 215 0.85 -7.23 21.44
C LYS A 215 0.27 -8.39 20.64
N GLU A 216 0.34 -9.61 21.18
CA GLU A 216 -0.01 -10.83 20.47
C GLU A 216 -0.96 -11.72 21.31
N PRO A 217 -1.91 -12.46 20.68
CA PRO A 217 -2.20 -12.48 19.25
C PRO A 217 -2.99 -11.25 18.77
N ASP A 218 -3.59 -10.51 19.70
CA ASP A 218 -4.31 -9.25 19.46
C ASP A 218 -3.69 -8.14 20.30
N ILE A 219 -3.62 -6.93 19.71
CA ILE A 219 -3.23 -5.72 20.42
C ILE A 219 -4.32 -5.32 21.42
N GLU A 220 -3.93 -5.17 22.68
CA GLU A 220 -4.75 -4.63 23.78
C GLU A 220 -4.07 -3.44 24.45
N TYR A 221 -4.87 -2.52 24.98
CA TYR A 221 -4.39 -1.30 25.66
C TYR A 221 -4.63 -1.37 27.16
N PHE A 222 -3.78 -0.68 27.94
CA PHE A 222 -3.96 -0.58 29.40
C PHE A 222 -5.17 0.28 29.81
N LEU A 223 -5.59 1.24 28.97
CA LEU A 223 -6.82 1.99 29.20
C LEU A 223 -8.01 1.14 28.72
N ASP A 224 -8.89 0.83 29.66
CA ASP A 224 -10.06 0.00 29.42
C ASP A 224 -11.12 0.71 28.55
N LYS A 225 -11.93 -0.10 27.87
CA LYS A 225 -12.97 0.36 26.94
C LYS A 225 -14.03 1.18 27.67
N GLU A 226 -14.37 0.82 28.90
CA GLU A 226 -15.37 1.49 29.72
C GLU A 226 -14.97 2.94 30.01
N PHE A 227 -13.71 3.17 30.37
CA PHE A 227 -13.14 4.49 30.56
C PHE A 227 -13.13 5.30 29.26
N LEU A 228 -12.68 4.72 28.15
CA LEU A 228 -12.69 5.39 26.85
C LEU A 228 -14.11 5.77 26.42
N ALA A 229 -15.08 4.88 26.64
CA ALA A 229 -16.49 5.14 26.34
C ALA A 229 -17.06 6.28 27.18
N ARG A 230 -16.72 6.33 28.48
CA ARG A 230 -17.12 7.43 29.38
C ARG A 230 -16.50 8.74 28.93
N ALA A 231 -15.18 8.76 28.73
CA ALA A 231 -14.46 9.94 28.31
C ALA A 231 -14.98 10.48 26.97
N LEU A 232 -15.27 9.61 26.01
CA LEU A 232 -15.84 10.00 24.72
C LEU A 232 -17.19 10.73 24.87
N ARG A 233 -18.08 10.23 25.73
CA ARG A 233 -19.37 10.90 25.99
C ARG A 233 -19.20 12.24 26.69
N GLU A 234 -18.46 12.25 27.79
CA GLU A 234 -18.31 13.46 28.64
C GLU A 234 -17.54 14.58 27.93
N THR A 235 -16.54 14.24 27.10
CA THR A 235 -15.85 15.23 26.26
C THR A 235 -16.76 15.76 25.16
N ALA A 236 -17.54 14.90 24.50
CA ALA A 236 -18.51 15.31 23.50
C ALA A 236 -19.58 16.26 24.09
N ASP A 237 -20.11 15.96 25.28
CA ASP A 237 -21.06 16.82 26.01
C ASP A 237 -20.47 18.20 26.34
N ALA A 238 -19.14 18.29 26.48
CA ALA A 238 -18.41 19.53 26.71
C ALA A 238 -17.94 20.23 25.42
N GLY A 239 -18.25 19.68 24.24
CA GLY A 239 -17.76 20.21 22.95
C GLY A 239 -16.27 20.00 22.71
N VAL A 240 -15.66 19.01 23.38
CA VAL A 240 -14.25 18.64 23.25
C VAL A 240 -14.12 17.36 22.46
N ALA A 241 -13.26 17.36 21.43
CA ALA A 241 -12.96 16.16 20.67
C ALA A 241 -12.00 15.24 21.46
N LEU A 242 -12.38 13.97 21.66
CA LEU A 242 -11.45 12.97 22.18
C LEU A 242 -10.55 12.44 21.06
N GLN A 243 -9.24 12.54 21.27
CA GLN A 243 -8.21 11.96 20.43
C GLN A 243 -7.46 10.85 21.17
N VAL A 244 -6.99 9.84 20.44
CA VAL A 244 -6.13 8.80 21.03
C VAL A 244 -4.87 8.57 20.21
N ARG A 245 -3.75 8.38 20.90
CA ARG A 245 -2.48 7.94 20.32
C ARG A 245 -2.26 6.47 20.67
N PRO A 246 -2.65 5.51 19.83
CA PRO A 246 -2.26 4.12 20.01
C PRO A 246 -0.74 3.98 19.81
N MET A 247 -0.04 3.43 20.82
CA MET A 247 1.41 3.22 20.73
C MET A 247 1.80 2.06 19.79
N ASP A 248 0.83 1.21 19.44
CA ASP A 248 0.88 0.22 18.36
C ASP A 248 -0.56 -0.06 17.94
N PHE A 249 -0.78 -0.55 16.72
CA PHE A 249 -2.12 -0.83 16.20
C PHE A 249 -2.12 -1.83 15.04
N ASP A 250 -3.27 -2.49 14.88
CA ASP A 250 -3.62 -3.34 13.74
C ASP A 250 -5.08 -3.03 13.34
N VAL A 251 -5.59 -3.70 12.30
CA VAL A 251 -6.95 -3.45 11.80
C VAL A 251 -7.99 -3.66 12.90
N LYS A 252 -7.83 -4.70 13.73
CA LYS A 252 -8.79 -5.08 14.77
C LYS A 252 -8.80 -4.13 15.97
N SER A 253 -7.62 -3.80 16.49
CA SER A 253 -7.45 -2.88 17.63
C SER A 253 -7.85 -1.45 17.27
N LEU A 254 -7.53 -1.00 16.06
CA LEU A 254 -7.98 0.30 15.55
C LEU A 254 -9.49 0.29 15.28
N GLY A 255 -10.00 -0.78 14.67
CA GLY A 255 -11.42 -0.99 14.43
C GLY A 255 -12.25 -0.90 15.72
N LYS A 256 -11.82 -1.53 16.81
CA LYS A 256 -12.47 -1.41 18.13
C LYS A 256 -12.58 0.05 18.63
N LEU A 257 -11.59 0.90 18.35
CA LEU A 257 -11.60 2.32 18.72
C LEU A 257 -12.53 3.13 17.80
N ILE A 258 -12.51 2.83 16.50
CA ILE A 258 -13.41 3.45 15.51
C ILE A 258 -14.87 3.09 15.82
N ASP A 259 -15.16 1.81 16.07
CA ASP A 259 -16.50 1.31 16.38
C ASP A 259 -17.02 1.84 17.74
N LEU A 260 -16.11 2.19 18.66
CA LEU A 260 -16.47 2.88 19.90
C LEU A 260 -16.95 4.32 19.67
N GLY A 261 -16.65 4.91 18.50
CA GLY A 261 -17.02 6.28 18.14
C GLY A 261 -15.84 7.26 18.14
N ILE A 262 -14.61 6.80 18.37
CA ILE A 262 -13.42 7.66 18.29
C ILE A 262 -13.16 8.00 16.81
N ARG A 263 -12.93 9.28 16.52
CA ARG A 263 -12.69 9.79 15.16
C ARG A 263 -11.38 10.55 15.02
N TRP A 264 -10.69 10.83 16.12
CA TRP A 264 -9.42 11.53 16.12
C TRP A 264 -8.31 10.64 16.68
N PHE A 265 -7.23 10.52 15.92
CA PHE A 265 -6.08 9.70 16.29
C PHE A 265 -4.77 10.46 16.18
N VAL A 266 -3.69 9.81 16.58
CA VAL A 266 -2.31 10.21 16.30
C VAL A 266 -1.58 8.98 15.77
N ALA A 267 -0.77 9.14 14.74
CA ALA A 267 0.04 8.07 14.19
C ALA A 267 1.46 8.55 13.87
N ASP A 268 2.45 7.73 14.22
CA ASP A 268 3.85 7.91 13.84
C ASP A 268 4.12 7.45 12.38
N GLU A 269 3.25 6.59 11.85
CA GLU A 269 3.28 5.99 10.50
C GLU A 269 1.98 6.34 9.75
N PRO A 270 1.90 7.53 9.12
CA PRO A 270 0.65 8.03 8.55
C PRO A 270 0.10 7.16 7.41
N ARG A 271 0.95 6.57 6.56
CA ARG A 271 0.51 5.66 5.50
C ARG A 271 0.00 4.36 6.09
N ARG A 272 0.75 3.72 7.00
CA ARG A 272 0.31 2.49 7.69
C ARG A 272 -1.04 2.70 8.38
N PHE A 273 -1.22 3.84 9.05
CA PHE A 273 -2.47 4.18 9.73
C PHE A 273 -3.63 4.32 8.73
N ALA A 274 -3.47 5.11 7.67
CA ALA A 274 -4.51 5.31 6.66
C ALA A 274 -4.92 3.99 5.98
N ASP A 275 -3.94 3.15 5.63
CA ASP A 275 -4.20 1.84 5.03
C ASP A 275 -4.91 0.90 6.01
N THR A 276 -4.59 0.97 7.31
CA THR A 276 -5.26 0.19 8.37
C THR A 276 -6.72 0.63 8.56
N VAL A 277 -6.99 1.94 8.54
CA VAL A 277 -8.37 2.47 8.58
C VAL A 277 -9.17 2.00 7.38
N ALA A 278 -8.60 2.11 6.17
CA ALA A 278 -9.26 1.67 4.94
C ALA A 278 -9.58 0.17 4.98
N ALA A 279 -8.67 -0.66 5.51
CA ALA A 279 -8.88 -2.10 5.67
C ALA A 279 -9.95 -2.45 6.70
N HIS A 280 -10.26 -1.57 7.67
CA HIS A 280 -11.41 -1.74 8.59
C HIS A 280 -12.73 -1.34 7.94
N GLN A 281 -12.73 -0.26 7.16
CA GLN A 281 -13.95 0.35 6.62
C GLN A 281 -14.49 -0.31 5.35
N ALA A 282 -13.63 -0.93 4.54
CA ALA A 282 -14.02 -1.54 3.28
C ALA A 282 -14.01 -3.08 3.34
N PRO A 283 -14.93 -3.77 2.66
CA PRO A 283 -14.85 -5.21 2.50
C PRO A 283 -13.55 -5.58 1.75
N PRO A 284 -12.98 -6.78 1.99
CA PRO A 284 -11.83 -7.25 1.23
C PRO A 284 -12.15 -7.26 -0.27
N THR A 285 -11.25 -6.71 -1.09
CA THR A 285 -11.49 -6.63 -2.54
C THR A 285 -11.61 -8.02 -3.17
N VAL A 286 -12.62 -8.18 -4.02
CA VAL A 286 -12.85 -9.37 -4.83
C VAL A 286 -12.18 -9.30 -6.21
N ASP A 287 -11.62 -8.13 -6.58
CA ASP A 287 -11.06 -7.90 -7.92
C ASP A 287 -9.87 -8.82 -8.22
N LYS A 288 -9.15 -9.21 -7.17
CA LYS A 288 -8.03 -10.14 -7.26
C LYS A 288 -8.43 -11.56 -7.68
N PHE A 289 -9.72 -11.89 -7.62
CA PHE A 289 -10.25 -13.16 -8.13
C PHE A 289 -10.65 -13.12 -9.61
N SER A 290 -10.59 -11.96 -10.26
CA SER A 290 -11.11 -11.76 -11.63
C SER A 290 -10.65 -12.81 -12.63
N ASP A 291 -9.36 -13.18 -12.63
CA ASP A 291 -8.84 -14.20 -13.53
C ASP A 291 -9.38 -15.61 -13.23
N GLY A 292 -9.35 -16.03 -11.96
CA GLY A 292 -9.94 -17.30 -11.55
C GLY A 292 -11.44 -17.40 -11.88
N VAL A 293 -12.18 -16.29 -11.69
CA VAL A 293 -13.61 -16.16 -12.04
C VAL A 293 -13.81 -16.26 -13.55
N LYS A 294 -12.98 -15.57 -14.33
CA LYS A 294 -13.04 -15.62 -15.80
C LYS A 294 -12.83 -17.04 -16.29
N HIS A 295 -11.77 -17.71 -15.85
CA HIS A 295 -11.46 -19.08 -16.26
C HIS A 295 -12.51 -20.09 -15.78
N TYR A 296 -13.10 -19.88 -14.61
CA TYR A 296 -14.23 -20.68 -14.15
C TYR A 296 -15.40 -20.61 -15.14
N ARG A 297 -15.78 -19.40 -15.57
CA ARG A 297 -16.89 -19.16 -16.51
C ARG A 297 -16.61 -19.72 -17.90
N ASP A 298 -15.40 -19.53 -18.40
CA ASP A 298 -14.97 -20.07 -19.69
C ASP A 298 -15.07 -21.61 -19.68
N GLY A 299 -14.66 -22.25 -18.58
CA GLY A 299 -14.72 -23.71 -18.41
C GLY A 299 -16.12 -24.27 -18.14
N SER A 300 -16.98 -23.54 -17.42
CA SER A 300 -18.35 -23.98 -17.14
C SER A 300 -19.29 -23.82 -18.34
N GLY A 301 -18.96 -22.91 -19.27
CA GLY A 301 -19.80 -22.57 -20.41
C GLY A 301 -21.06 -21.79 -20.03
N SER A 302 -21.15 -21.26 -18.80
CA SER A 302 -22.30 -20.47 -18.33
C SER A 302 -21.86 -19.31 -17.44
N THR A 303 -22.48 -18.16 -17.65
CA THR A 303 -22.44 -17.00 -16.76
C THR A 303 -23.71 -16.84 -15.93
N GLU A 304 -24.67 -17.75 -16.08
CA GLU A 304 -25.99 -17.71 -15.46
C GLU A 304 -26.00 -18.52 -14.16
N TYR A 305 -25.53 -17.91 -13.08
CA TYR A 305 -25.62 -18.45 -11.72
C TYR A 305 -25.66 -17.32 -10.69
N GLY A 306 -26.26 -17.58 -9.52
CA GLY A 306 -26.32 -16.60 -8.43
C GLY A 306 -24.93 -16.26 -7.90
N ARG A 307 -24.69 -14.98 -7.59
CA ARG A 307 -23.45 -14.49 -6.99
C ARG A 307 -23.73 -13.57 -5.81
N TYR A 308 -22.90 -13.67 -4.79
CA TYR A 308 -22.85 -12.76 -3.66
C TYR A 308 -22.30 -11.39 -4.08
N ALA A 309 -22.82 -10.33 -3.46
CA ALA A 309 -22.25 -8.99 -3.56
C ALA A 309 -20.95 -8.90 -2.75
N ALA A 310 -20.08 -7.92 -3.05
CA ALA A 310 -18.77 -7.80 -2.40
C ALA A 310 -18.86 -7.58 -0.88
N GLU A 311 -19.97 -7.02 -0.41
CA GLU A 311 -20.28 -6.74 0.99
C GLU A 311 -20.65 -8.01 1.78
N GLN A 312 -20.98 -9.11 1.10
CA GLN A 312 -21.32 -10.40 1.72
C GLN A 312 -20.05 -11.20 2.04
N VAL A 313 -19.20 -10.59 2.87
CA VAL A 313 -17.83 -11.04 3.13
C VAL A 313 -17.79 -12.42 3.78
N ARG A 314 -18.72 -12.71 4.69
CA ARG A 314 -18.80 -14.01 5.37
C ARG A 314 -19.06 -15.13 4.37
N GLU A 315 -20.05 -14.97 3.51
CA GLU A 315 -20.46 -15.98 2.54
C GLU A 315 -19.37 -16.24 1.49
N ILE A 316 -18.71 -15.18 1.02
CA ILE A 316 -17.58 -15.32 0.10
C ILE A 316 -16.40 -15.99 0.81
N ALA A 317 -16.08 -15.60 2.05
CA ALA A 317 -14.98 -16.20 2.81
C ALA A 317 -15.24 -17.69 3.12
N GLU A 318 -16.48 -18.07 3.43
CA GLU A 318 -16.89 -19.47 3.58
C GLU A 318 -16.69 -20.26 2.28
N ASN A 319 -17.01 -19.68 1.12
CA ASN A 319 -16.69 -20.31 -0.17
C ASN A 319 -15.17 -20.45 -0.39
N VAL A 320 -14.39 -19.42 -0.06
CA VAL A 320 -12.93 -19.49 -0.13
C VAL A 320 -12.42 -20.64 0.75
N LEU A 321 -12.91 -20.78 1.99
CA LEU A 321 -12.57 -21.91 2.85
C LEU A 321 -13.02 -23.25 2.28
N LEU A 322 -14.22 -23.33 1.68
CA LEU A 322 -14.71 -24.55 1.04
C LEU A 322 -13.80 -25.01 -0.10
N TYR A 323 -13.24 -24.09 -0.88
CA TYR A 323 -12.29 -24.43 -1.95
C TYR A 323 -10.89 -24.79 -1.45
N GLN A 324 -10.48 -24.38 -0.25
CA GLN A 324 -9.16 -24.68 0.28
C GLN A 324 -8.96 -26.19 0.46
N ARG A 325 -7.85 -26.73 -0.05
CA ARG A 325 -7.47 -28.14 0.14
C ARG A 325 -6.83 -28.38 1.51
N SER A 326 -6.71 -29.63 1.92
CA SER A 326 -6.12 -30.02 3.21
C SER A 326 -4.66 -29.57 3.35
N ASN A 327 -3.91 -29.52 2.25
CA ASN A 327 -2.53 -29.00 2.23
C ASN A 327 -2.42 -27.48 2.42
N GLY A 328 -3.54 -26.75 2.45
CA GLY A 328 -3.59 -25.30 2.69
C GLY A 328 -3.71 -24.44 1.43
N GLY A 329 -3.46 -24.99 0.24
CA GLY A 329 -3.56 -24.26 -1.03
C GLY A 329 -4.96 -24.30 -1.64
N TRP A 330 -5.11 -23.64 -2.79
CA TRP A 330 -6.37 -23.62 -3.54
C TRP A 330 -6.22 -24.17 -4.96
N PRO A 331 -7.24 -24.86 -5.49
CA PRO A 331 -7.30 -25.16 -6.90
C PRO A 331 -7.52 -23.86 -7.71
N PRO A 332 -6.93 -23.73 -8.90
CA PRO A 332 -7.14 -22.56 -9.74
C PRO A 332 -8.57 -22.55 -10.32
N ASN A 333 -8.94 -21.43 -10.93
CA ASN A 333 -10.16 -21.30 -11.74
C ASN A 333 -11.45 -21.58 -10.96
N ARG A 334 -11.56 -20.97 -9.77
CA ARG A 334 -12.77 -20.98 -8.94
C ARG A 334 -13.35 -19.56 -8.85
N ASP A 335 -14.69 -19.48 -8.82
CA ASP A 335 -15.41 -18.23 -8.54
C ASP A 335 -15.92 -18.25 -7.08
N PRO A 336 -15.21 -17.60 -6.13
CA PRO A 336 -15.61 -17.56 -4.73
C PRO A 336 -16.91 -16.78 -4.47
N LEU A 337 -17.41 -16.03 -5.45
CA LEU A 337 -18.64 -15.25 -5.27
C LEU A 337 -19.90 -16.09 -5.55
N ARG A 338 -19.79 -17.36 -5.96
CA ARG A 338 -20.97 -18.17 -6.30
C ARG A 338 -21.89 -18.44 -5.11
N VAL A 339 -23.19 -18.38 -5.33
CA VAL A 339 -24.17 -19.00 -4.43
C VAL A 339 -24.20 -20.50 -4.73
N LEU A 340 -23.60 -21.30 -3.84
CA LEU A 340 -23.47 -22.76 -4.01
C LEU A 340 -24.65 -23.51 -3.40
N SER A 341 -25.13 -24.54 -4.10
CA SER A 341 -26.14 -25.47 -3.59
C SER A 341 -25.58 -26.38 -2.47
N GLY A 342 -26.46 -27.02 -1.70
CA GLY A 342 -26.04 -27.97 -0.66
C GLY A 342 -25.25 -29.17 -1.22
N GLU A 343 -25.60 -29.64 -2.42
CA GLU A 343 -24.91 -30.73 -3.11
C GLU A 343 -23.50 -30.30 -3.55
N GLU A 344 -23.37 -29.11 -4.14
CA GLU A 344 -22.05 -28.57 -4.53
C GLU A 344 -21.14 -28.39 -3.31
N LYS A 345 -21.67 -27.90 -2.18
CA LYS A 345 -20.92 -27.79 -0.94
C LYS A 345 -20.46 -29.16 -0.43
N ALA A 346 -21.34 -30.16 -0.44
CA ALA A 346 -21.02 -31.53 -0.03
C ALA A 346 -19.93 -32.15 -0.92
N GLN A 347 -19.99 -31.92 -2.24
CA GLN A 347 -18.95 -32.36 -3.16
C GLN A 347 -17.60 -31.71 -2.84
N LEU A 348 -17.54 -30.39 -2.64
CA LEU A 348 -16.29 -29.69 -2.32
C LEU A 348 -15.66 -30.17 -1.01
N LEU A 349 -16.48 -30.51 -0.01
CA LEU A 349 -16.02 -31.12 1.23
C LEU A 349 -15.41 -32.51 1.01
N ALA A 350 -15.97 -33.31 0.10
CA ALA A 350 -15.40 -34.62 -0.26
C ALA A 350 -14.08 -34.50 -1.04
N GLU A 351 -13.77 -33.32 -1.60
CA GLU A 351 -12.56 -33.07 -2.40
C GLU A 351 -11.39 -32.49 -1.61
N LYS A 352 -11.49 -32.33 -0.28
CA LYS A 352 -10.48 -31.63 0.53
C LYS A 352 -9.05 -32.17 0.35
N ASP A 353 -8.89 -33.48 0.19
CA ASP A 353 -7.56 -34.11 0.07
C ASP A 353 -7.01 -34.15 -1.37
N LYS A 354 -7.69 -33.55 -2.36
CA LYS A 354 -7.13 -33.39 -3.70
C LYS A 354 -5.85 -32.52 -3.64
N ARG A 355 -4.88 -32.87 -4.50
CA ARG A 355 -3.57 -32.20 -4.61
C ARG A 355 -3.50 -31.28 -5.84
N ASP A 356 -4.64 -30.74 -6.26
CA ASP A 356 -4.82 -29.90 -7.45
C ASP A 356 -4.54 -28.40 -7.18
N THR A 357 -3.69 -28.09 -6.21
CA THR A 357 -3.42 -26.72 -5.76
C THR A 357 -2.41 -25.98 -6.65
N SER A 358 -2.61 -24.67 -6.83
CA SER A 358 -1.85 -23.89 -7.79
C SER A 358 -1.69 -22.42 -7.38
N PHE A 359 -0.69 -21.76 -7.96
CA PHE A 359 -0.52 -20.31 -7.95
C PHE A 359 -1.04 -19.65 -9.24
N ASP A 360 -1.35 -20.44 -10.26
CA ASP A 360 -1.89 -20.02 -11.57
C ASP A 360 -3.08 -19.07 -11.43
N ASN A 361 -3.23 -18.14 -12.37
CA ASN A 361 -4.33 -17.18 -12.38
C ASN A 361 -4.51 -16.46 -11.03
N ARG A 362 -3.39 -16.09 -10.41
CA ARG A 362 -3.34 -15.36 -9.13
C ARG A 362 -3.98 -16.14 -7.97
N THR A 363 -3.86 -17.48 -8.00
CA THR A 363 -4.45 -18.36 -6.99
C THR A 363 -3.55 -18.51 -5.76
N THR A 364 -4.14 -18.95 -4.67
CA THR A 364 -3.57 -19.14 -3.33
C THR A 364 -3.30 -17.83 -2.59
N TYR A 365 -2.44 -16.95 -3.11
CA TYR A 365 -2.06 -15.74 -2.37
C TYR A 365 -3.19 -14.69 -2.29
N THR A 366 -4.09 -14.65 -3.27
CA THR A 366 -5.27 -13.77 -3.23
C THR A 366 -6.33 -14.28 -2.25
N GLN A 367 -6.51 -15.60 -2.14
CA GLN A 367 -7.40 -16.22 -1.15
C GLN A 367 -6.88 -16.01 0.28
N VAL A 368 -5.56 -16.12 0.49
CA VAL A 368 -4.92 -15.78 1.77
C VAL A 368 -5.24 -14.34 2.17
N GLU A 369 -5.06 -13.38 1.26
CA GLU A 369 -5.37 -11.97 1.54
C GLU A 369 -6.84 -11.73 1.81
N TYR A 370 -7.73 -12.39 1.07
CA TYR A 370 -9.17 -12.27 1.28
C TYR A 370 -9.58 -12.80 2.65
N LEU A 371 -9.05 -13.96 3.06
CA LEU A 371 -9.32 -14.54 4.38
C LEU A 371 -8.75 -13.70 5.52
N ALA A 372 -7.57 -13.09 5.34
CA ALA A 372 -7.01 -12.14 6.30
C ALA A 372 -7.92 -10.92 6.47
N GLY A 373 -8.40 -10.33 5.37
CA GLY A 373 -9.36 -9.23 5.40
C GLY A 373 -10.70 -9.63 6.03
N ALA A 374 -11.24 -10.80 5.68
CA ALA A 374 -12.48 -11.31 6.24
C ALA A 374 -12.36 -11.56 7.74
N HIS A 375 -11.22 -12.06 8.21
CA HIS A 375 -10.92 -12.19 9.64
C HIS A 375 -10.92 -10.83 10.32
N ASN A 376 -10.24 -9.82 9.77
CA ASN A 376 -10.20 -8.47 10.34
C ASN A 376 -11.60 -7.88 10.51
N GLN A 377 -12.48 -8.07 9.51
CA GLN A 377 -13.82 -7.50 9.53
C GLN A 377 -14.79 -8.26 10.44
N THR A 378 -14.69 -9.59 10.49
CA THR A 378 -15.70 -10.43 11.17
C THR A 378 -15.24 -10.92 12.55
N GLY A 379 -13.94 -10.91 12.82
CA GLY A 379 -13.33 -11.55 13.99
C GLY A 379 -13.42 -13.07 14.00
N ASP A 380 -13.86 -13.71 12.91
CA ASP A 380 -14.11 -15.16 12.87
C ASP A 380 -12.79 -15.96 12.85
N PRO A 381 -12.56 -16.88 13.81
CA PRO A 381 -11.32 -17.65 13.88
C PRO A 381 -11.16 -18.64 12.72
N LEU A 382 -12.23 -19.04 12.03
CA LEU A 382 -12.14 -19.95 10.88
C LEU A 382 -11.42 -19.30 9.69
N PHE A 383 -11.65 -18.00 9.47
CA PHE A 383 -10.95 -17.27 8.40
C PHE A 383 -9.47 -17.06 8.74
N LEU A 384 -9.15 -16.86 10.02
CA LEU A 384 -7.76 -16.83 10.48
C LEU A 384 -7.06 -18.16 10.24
N ASP A 385 -7.66 -19.29 10.64
CA ASP A 385 -7.08 -20.62 10.42
C ASP A 385 -6.83 -20.88 8.92
N GLY A 386 -7.80 -20.60 8.06
CA GLY A 386 -7.64 -20.73 6.62
C GLY A 386 -6.54 -19.85 6.04
N CYS A 387 -6.44 -18.59 6.49
CA CYS A 387 -5.36 -17.67 6.12
C CYS A 387 -3.99 -18.22 6.52
N LEU A 388 -3.83 -18.65 7.78
CA LEU A 388 -2.56 -19.18 8.30
C LEU A 388 -2.15 -20.46 7.56
N ARG A 389 -3.07 -21.39 7.34
CA ARG A 389 -2.83 -22.60 6.54
C ARG A 389 -2.40 -22.29 5.11
N GLY A 390 -2.97 -21.24 4.52
CA GLY A 390 -2.56 -20.75 3.20
C GLY A 390 -1.17 -20.12 3.20
N LEU A 391 -0.82 -19.29 4.20
CA LEU A 391 0.54 -18.76 4.36
C LEU A 391 1.57 -19.87 4.55
N GLU A 392 1.27 -20.88 5.36
CA GLU A 392 2.11 -22.05 5.53
C GLU A 392 2.29 -22.82 4.22
N PHE A 393 1.22 -23.02 3.45
CA PHE A 393 1.31 -23.61 2.12
C PHE A 393 2.25 -22.82 1.20
N ILE A 394 2.11 -21.49 1.16
CA ILE A 394 2.96 -20.62 0.36
C ILE A 394 4.43 -20.80 0.76
N LEU A 395 4.74 -20.65 2.05
CA LEU A 395 6.11 -20.75 2.56
C LEU A 395 6.73 -22.13 2.28
N ASN A 396 5.95 -23.20 2.39
CA ASN A 396 6.41 -24.57 2.13
C ASN A 396 6.56 -24.89 0.64
N ALA A 397 5.88 -24.15 -0.25
CA ALA A 397 6.01 -24.31 -1.69
C ALA A 397 7.25 -23.59 -2.26
N GLN A 398 7.87 -22.69 -1.51
CA GLN A 398 9.07 -21.97 -1.98
C GLN A 398 10.28 -22.91 -2.07
N TYR A 399 10.96 -22.89 -3.21
CA TYR A 399 12.24 -23.58 -3.37
C TYR A 399 13.37 -22.91 -2.58
N GLU A 400 14.41 -23.68 -2.26
CA GLU A 400 15.59 -23.16 -1.52
C GLU A 400 16.26 -21.97 -2.21
N ASN A 401 16.22 -21.94 -3.54
CA ASN A 401 16.74 -20.84 -4.35
C ASN A 401 15.87 -19.57 -4.32
N GLY A 402 14.69 -19.62 -3.68
CA GLY A 402 13.75 -18.52 -3.54
C GLY A 402 12.56 -18.54 -4.51
N GLY A 403 12.51 -19.47 -5.47
CA GLY A 403 11.48 -19.48 -6.51
C GLY A 403 10.18 -20.18 -6.11
N PHE A 404 9.08 -19.84 -6.78
CA PHE A 404 7.78 -20.49 -6.61
C PHE A 404 7.40 -21.34 -7.83
N PRO A 405 6.90 -22.57 -7.64
CA PRO A 405 6.35 -23.36 -8.72
C PRO A 405 5.05 -22.77 -9.26
N HIS A 406 4.69 -23.13 -10.49
CA HIS A 406 3.35 -22.89 -11.01
C HIS A 406 2.29 -23.60 -10.16
N SER A 407 2.49 -24.88 -9.86
CA SER A 407 1.61 -25.68 -9.03
C SER A 407 2.40 -26.54 -8.06
N TRP A 408 1.87 -26.74 -6.86
CA TRP A 408 2.50 -27.57 -5.84
C TRP A 408 1.41 -28.38 -5.14
N PRO A 409 1.61 -29.70 -4.90
CA PRO A 409 2.83 -30.48 -5.08
C PRO A 409 2.96 -31.17 -6.47
N ASP A 410 2.19 -30.72 -7.48
CA ASP A 410 2.24 -31.31 -8.83
C ASP A 410 3.63 -31.16 -9.48
N SER A 411 4.24 -32.30 -9.82
CA SER A 411 5.56 -32.38 -10.45
C SER A 411 5.52 -32.69 -11.94
N GLY A 412 4.33 -32.71 -12.56
CA GLY A 412 4.16 -32.99 -13.98
C GLY A 412 4.50 -31.82 -14.90
N ASN A 413 5.09 -32.11 -16.06
CA ASN A 413 5.36 -31.14 -17.13
C ASN A 413 6.01 -29.83 -16.61
N TYR A 414 5.45 -28.67 -16.94
CA TYR A 414 5.98 -27.35 -16.53
C TYR A 414 5.58 -26.90 -15.12
N ARG A 415 4.75 -27.69 -14.42
CA ARG A 415 4.20 -27.32 -13.10
C ARG A 415 5.26 -27.05 -12.01
N PRO A 416 6.42 -27.75 -11.97
CA PRO A 416 7.45 -27.49 -10.96
C PRO A 416 8.44 -26.37 -11.35
N HIS A 417 8.27 -25.71 -12.50
CA HIS A 417 9.18 -24.62 -12.91
C HIS A 417 8.92 -23.35 -12.10
N ILE A 418 9.99 -22.56 -11.90
CA ILE A 418 9.87 -21.22 -11.31
C ILE A 418 9.05 -20.37 -12.28
N THR A 419 7.94 -19.81 -11.83
CA THR A 419 6.93 -19.25 -12.73
C THR A 419 6.68 -17.77 -12.46
N PHE A 420 6.83 -16.94 -13.49
CA PHE A 420 6.46 -15.52 -13.49
C PHE A 420 5.11 -15.27 -14.15
N MET A 421 4.72 -16.14 -15.10
CA MET A 421 3.43 -16.06 -15.78
C MET A 421 2.28 -15.94 -14.77
N ASP A 422 1.31 -15.09 -15.08
CA ASP A 422 0.09 -14.88 -14.29
C ASP A 422 0.38 -14.41 -12.85
N ASP A 423 1.44 -13.62 -12.67
CA ASP A 423 1.91 -13.04 -11.40
C ASP A 423 2.24 -14.05 -10.31
N VAL A 424 2.55 -15.30 -10.66
CA VAL A 424 2.85 -16.35 -9.67
C VAL A 424 3.98 -15.91 -8.72
N MET A 425 5.15 -15.55 -9.25
CA MET A 425 6.28 -15.12 -8.42
C MET A 425 6.01 -13.77 -7.72
N THR A 426 5.65 -12.75 -8.50
CA THR A 426 5.55 -11.35 -8.06
C THR A 426 4.37 -11.14 -7.11
N GLY A 427 3.22 -11.72 -7.39
CA GLY A 427 2.04 -11.68 -6.54
C GLY A 427 2.27 -12.37 -5.21
N THR A 428 2.83 -13.58 -5.23
CA THR A 428 3.17 -14.33 -4.01
C THR A 428 4.16 -13.57 -3.13
N LEU A 429 5.24 -13.04 -3.71
CA LEU A 429 6.20 -12.26 -2.94
C LEU A 429 5.63 -10.93 -2.43
N ALA A 430 4.74 -10.28 -3.18
CA ALA A 430 4.08 -9.06 -2.71
C ALA A 430 3.19 -9.32 -1.48
N THR A 431 2.45 -10.45 -1.48
CA THR A 431 1.69 -10.91 -0.31
C THR A 431 2.59 -11.19 0.87
N LEU A 432 3.68 -11.96 0.68
CA LEU A 432 4.64 -12.25 1.74
C LEU A 432 5.35 -11.00 2.27
N ARG A 433 5.61 -10.00 1.43
CA ARG A 433 6.21 -8.72 1.85
C ARG A 433 5.26 -7.95 2.77
N ARG A 434 3.96 -7.89 2.44
CA ARG A 434 2.95 -7.30 3.35
C ARG A 434 2.87 -8.08 4.66
N ALA A 435 2.86 -9.42 4.59
CA ALA A 435 2.86 -10.28 5.76
C ALA A 435 4.08 -10.02 6.66
N ALA A 436 5.29 -10.01 6.10
CA ALA A 436 6.53 -9.72 6.82
C ALA A 436 6.50 -8.36 7.51
N ALA A 437 5.99 -7.34 6.83
CA ALA A 437 5.83 -5.99 7.36
C ALA A 437 4.73 -5.87 8.44
N GLY A 438 3.86 -6.89 8.61
CA GLY A 438 2.66 -6.76 9.42
C GLY A 438 1.71 -5.68 8.86
N ALA A 439 1.83 -5.39 7.57
CA ALA A 439 0.99 -4.41 6.90
C ALA A 439 -0.41 -4.99 6.69
N ALA A 440 -1.44 -4.14 6.67
CA ALA A 440 -2.81 -4.58 6.42
C ALA A 440 -2.88 -5.44 5.13
N PRO A 441 -3.59 -6.59 5.15
CA PRO A 441 -4.46 -7.07 6.22
C PRO A 441 -3.77 -7.92 7.32
N PHE A 442 -2.44 -8.06 7.32
CA PHE A 442 -1.69 -9.04 8.12
C PHE A 442 -1.18 -8.54 9.48
N GLY A 443 -1.80 -7.51 10.06
CA GLY A 443 -1.34 -6.93 11.34
C GLY A 443 -1.35 -7.90 12.52
N PHE A 444 -2.15 -8.96 12.45
CA PHE A 444 -2.30 -10.00 13.49
C PHE A 444 -1.24 -11.11 13.45
N LEU A 445 -0.34 -11.13 12.46
CA LEU A 445 0.66 -12.20 12.35
C LEU A 445 1.72 -12.08 13.45
N ASP A 446 2.03 -13.21 14.08
CA ASP A 446 3.08 -13.28 15.08
C ASP A 446 4.46 -13.01 14.47
N LYS A 447 5.41 -12.63 15.34
CA LYS A 447 6.78 -12.32 14.92
C LYS A 447 7.46 -13.47 14.16
N ALA A 448 7.25 -14.72 14.55
CA ALA A 448 7.95 -15.87 13.96
C ALA A 448 7.52 -16.09 12.50
N LEU A 449 6.23 -16.00 12.21
CA LEU A 449 5.70 -16.11 10.86
C LEU A 449 6.10 -14.91 10.00
N ARG A 450 6.14 -13.70 10.57
CA ARG A 450 6.66 -12.50 9.89
C ARG A 450 8.12 -12.62 9.50
N GLU A 451 8.96 -13.18 10.37
CA GLU A 451 10.39 -13.42 10.08
C GLU A 451 10.58 -14.47 8.99
N ARG A 452 9.78 -15.54 8.99
CA ARG A 452 9.79 -16.55 7.90
C ARG A 452 9.35 -15.95 6.57
N ALA A 453 8.32 -15.11 6.57
CA ALA A 453 7.89 -14.37 5.39
C ALA A 453 8.99 -13.41 4.89
N ALA A 454 9.68 -12.71 5.80
CA ALA A 454 10.79 -11.83 5.46
C ALA A 454 11.96 -12.58 4.80
N ASP A 455 12.31 -13.76 5.33
CA ASP A 455 13.33 -14.63 4.74
C ASP A 455 12.95 -15.12 3.34
N ALA A 456 11.69 -15.55 3.16
CA ALA A 456 11.16 -15.95 1.87
C ALA A 456 11.20 -14.81 0.84
N VAL A 457 10.82 -13.59 1.24
CA VAL A 457 10.90 -12.38 0.41
C VAL A 457 12.33 -12.11 0.00
N ARG A 458 13.28 -12.11 0.94
CA ARG A 458 14.70 -11.87 0.67
C ARG A 458 15.28 -12.86 -0.34
N ARG A 459 14.94 -14.15 -0.23
CA ARG A 459 15.38 -15.16 -1.22
C ARG A 459 14.73 -14.92 -2.59
N GLY A 460 13.44 -14.62 -2.61
CA GLY A 460 12.69 -14.33 -3.83
C GLY A 460 13.23 -13.11 -4.60
N ASP A 461 13.46 -11.99 -3.91
CA ASP A 461 14.03 -10.77 -4.49
C ASP A 461 15.39 -11.04 -5.15
N ALA A 462 16.27 -11.72 -4.42
CA ALA A 462 17.60 -12.07 -4.92
C ALA A 462 17.50 -12.95 -6.18
N LEU A 463 16.54 -13.88 -6.21
CA LEU A 463 16.32 -14.74 -7.37
C LEU A 463 15.76 -13.96 -8.56
N ILE A 464 14.78 -13.07 -8.37
CA ILE A 464 14.21 -12.25 -9.45
C ILE A 464 15.31 -11.48 -10.17
N LEU A 465 16.20 -10.83 -9.41
CA LEU A 465 17.33 -10.08 -9.97
C LEU A 465 18.31 -11.00 -10.73
N ARG A 466 18.58 -12.20 -10.19
CA ARG A 466 19.46 -13.20 -10.83
C ARG A 466 18.88 -13.78 -12.12
N LEU A 467 17.56 -13.88 -12.23
CA LEU A 467 16.87 -14.45 -13.40
C LEU A 467 16.71 -13.46 -14.56
N GLN A 468 17.00 -12.17 -14.34
CA GLN A 468 16.93 -11.18 -15.41
C GLN A 468 17.85 -11.58 -16.57
N GLN A 469 17.30 -11.64 -17.77
CA GLN A 469 18.06 -12.02 -18.95
C GLN A 469 18.90 -10.84 -19.45
N THR A 470 19.94 -11.15 -20.21
CA THR A 470 20.79 -10.15 -20.85
C THR A 470 20.77 -10.34 -22.36
N GLN A 471 20.88 -9.24 -23.09
CA GLN A 471 21.06 -9.24 -24.54
C GLN A 471 22.18 -8.28 -24.90
N ASN A 472 23.18 -8.77 -25.63
CA ASN A 472 24.38 -7.99 -26.00
C ASN A 472 25.09 -7.36 -24.78
N GLY A 473 25.16 -8.07 -23.66
CA GLY A 473 25.78 -7.60 -22.42
C GLY A 473 24.94 -6.62 -21.59
N GLU A 474 23.77 -6.22 -22.08
CA GLU A 474 22.87 -5.29 -21.39
C GLU A 474 21.71 -6.05 -20.73
N PRO A 475 21.26 -5.65 -19.52
CA PRO A 475 20.06 -6.21 -18.93
C PRO A 475 18.82 -5.99 -19.82
N ALA A 476 18.04 -7.05 -19.99
CA ALA A 476 16.80 -7.09 -20.74
C ALA A 476 15.62 -7.28 -19.78
N VAL A 477 14.74 -8.22 -20.08
CA VAL A 477 13.58 -8.57 -19.26
C VAL A 477 13.65 -10.03 -18.80
N TRP A 478 12.54 -10.61 -18.36
CA TRP A 478 12.47 -11.99 -17.85
C TRP A 478 11.78 -12.92 -18.85
N ALA A 479 11.96 -14.22 -18.63
CA ALA A 479 11.18 -15.27 -19.25
C ALA A 479 9.94 -15.61 -18.41
N GLY A 480 8.94 -16.25 -19.03
CA GLY A 480 7.70 -16.63 -18.34
C GLY A 480 7.93 -17.69 -17.25
N GLN A 481 8.90 -18.58 -17.48
CA GLN A 481 9.24 -19.65 -16.53
C GLN A 481 10.71 -20.09 -16.70
N TYR A 482 11.25 -20.61 -15.61
CA TYR A 482 12.62 -21.06 -15.50
C TYR A 482 12.69 -22.45 -14.87
N ASP A 483 13.62 -23.26 -15.35
CA ASP A 483 13.92 -24.52 -14.69
C ASP A 483 14.42 -24.25 -13.27
N ARG A 484 13.92 -25.01 -12.29
CA ARG A 484 14.17 -24.73 -10.88
C ARG A 484 15.60 -25.06 -10.44
N GLU A 485 16.35 -25.84 -11.21
CA GLU A 485 17.69 -26.30 -10.86
C GLU A 485 18.75 -25.51 -11.66
N THR A 486 18.60 -25.47 -12.97
CA THR A 486 19.53 -24.81 -13.90
C THR A 486 19.29 -23.30 -14.04
N LEU A 487 18.10 -22.83 -13.64
CA LEU A 487 17.66 -21.43 -13.78
C LEU A 487 17.65 -20.89 -15.21
N GLN A 488 17.60 -21.78 -16.20
CA GLN A 488 17.47 -21.40 -17.60
C GLN A 488 15.99 -21.20 -17.97
N PRO A 489 15.67 -20.28 -18.90
CA PRO A 489 14.33 -20.19 -19.48
C PRO A 489 13.89 -21.54 -20.06
N VAL A 490 12.65 -21.94 -19.78
CA VAL A 490 12.08 -23.21 -20.24
C VAL A 490 10.68 -23.05 -20.85
N MET A 491 10.20 -24.08 -21.52
CA MET A 491 8.87 -24.11 -22.12
C MET A 491 7.80 -24.31 -21.04
N ALA A 492 6.61 -23.74 -21.25
CA ALA A 492 5.41 -24.07 -20.48
C ALA A 492 4.48 -24.97 -21.31
N ARG A 493 3.38 -24.42 -21.84
CA ARG A 493 2.58 -25.10 -22.86
C ARG A 493 3.35 -25.14 -24.18
N THR A 494 2.96 -26.02 -25.10
CA THR A 494 3.67 -26.22 -26.38
C THR A 494 3.81 -24.94 -27.20
N PHE A 495 2.88 -24.00 -27.07
CA PHE A 495 2.90 -22.70 -27.72
C PHE A 495 3.53 -21.57 -26.88
N GLU A 496 4.17 -21.90 -25.75
CA GLU A 496 4.84 -20.97 -24.82
C GLU A 496 6.32 -21.37 -24.69
N LEU A 497 7.05 -21.14 -25.78
CA LEU A 497 8.46 -21.51 -25.92
C LEU A 497 9.37 -20.67 -25.02
N PRO A 498 10.59 -21.15 -24.68
CA PRO A 498 11.59 -20.35 -23.96
C PRO A 498 11.85 -19.01 -24.66
N SER A 499 11.58 -17.91 -23.96
CA SER A 499 11.56 -16.57 -24.54
C SER A 499 11.56 -15.46 -23.50
N LEU A 500 11.90 -14.25 -23.93
CA LEU A 500 11.59 -13.04 -23.19
C LEU A 500 10.09 -12.74 -23.32
N VAL A 501 9.44 -12.44 -22.20
CA VAL A 501 8.00 -12.14 -22.17
C VAL A 501 7.76 -10.68 -21.86
N SER A 502 6.93 -10.00 -22.65
CA SER A 502 6.68 -8.56 -22.47
C SER A 502 5.75 -8.29 -21.29
N ALA A 503 4.53 -8.82 -21.31
CA ALA A 503 3.49 -8.52 -20.32
C ALA A 503 3.89 -8.92 -18.88
N GLU A 504 4.37 -10.15 -18.68
CA GLU A 504 4.75 -10.61 -17.33
C GLU A 504 5.93 -9.83 -16.77
N SER A 505 6.87 -9.42 -17.63
CA SER A 505 8.01 -8.60 -17.22
C SER A 505 7.60 -7.19 -16.77
N VAL A 506 6.47 -6.66 -17.25
CA VAL A 506 5.91 -5.40 -16.71
C VAL A 506 5.56 -5.58 -15.23
N ASN A 507 5.00 -6.73 -14.86
CA ASN A 507 4.64 -7.01 -13.47
C ASN A 507 5.88 -7.24 -12.59
N VAL A 508 6.95 -7.83 -13.14
CA VAL A 508 8.24 -7.90 -12.45
C VAL A 508 8.81 -6.50 -12.21
N VAL A 509 8.77 -5.62 -13.20
CA VAL A 509 9.23 -4.23 -13.05
C VAL A 509 8.39 -3.50 -12.00
N ARG A 510 7.06 -3.61 -12.03
CA ARG A 510 6.17 -3.01 -11.02
C ARG A 510 6.46 -3.54 -9.62
N TYR A 511 6.69 -4.85 -9.48
CA TYR A 511 7.10 -5.45 -8.22
C TYR A 511 8.40 -4.84 -7.70
N LEU A 512 9.44 -4.78 -8.53
CA LEU A 512 10.74 -4.20 -8.15
C LEU A 512 10.64 -2.70 -7.81
N MET A 513 9.85 -1.94 -8.58
CA MET A 513 9.61 -0.51 -8.34
C MET A 513 8.83 -0.25 -7.04
N SER A 514 8.09 -1.24 -6.54
CA SER A 514 7.36 -1.15 -5.26
C SER A 514 8.26 -1.35 -4.03
N ILE A 515 9.52 -1.74 -4.21
CA ILE A 515 10.49 -1.91 -3.13
C ILE A 515 11.09 -0.55 -2.81
N GLU A 516 10.83 -0.08 -1.60
CA GLU A 516 11.17 1.28 -1.17
C GLU A 516 12.04 1.25 0.12
N PRO A 517 13.22 1.90 0.12
CA PRO A 517 13.92 2.49 -1.04
C PRO A 517 14.48 1.40 -1.99
N PRO A 518 14.56 1.67 -3.31
CA PRO A 518 15.14 0.73 -4.25
C PRO A 518 16.66 0.66 -4.10
N THR A 519 17.23 -0.55 -4.16
CA THR A 519 18.69 -0.75 -4.16
C THR A 519 19.30 -0.40 -5.52
N PRO A 520 20.62 -0.12 -5.62
CA PRO A 520 21.29 0.08 -6.91
C PRO A 520 21.09 -1.08 -7.89
N GLU A 521 21.00 -2.32 -7.40
CA GLU A 521 20.70 -3.52 -8.19
C GLU A 521 19.30 -3.45 -8.80
N ILE A 522 18.29 -3.08 -8.00
CA ILE A 522 16.92 -2.88 -8.44
C ILE A 522 16.86 -1.78 -9.49
N VAL A 523 17.57 -0.67 -9.26
CA VAL A 523 17.64 0.44 -10.23
C VAL A 523 18.20 -0.01 -11.57
N ARG A 524 19.32 -0.75 -11.57
CA ARG A 524 19.90 -1.30 -12.81
C ARG A 524 18.93 -2.24 -13.51
N ALA A 525 18.26 -3.12 -12.76
CA ALA A 525 17.32 -4.09 -13.31
C ALA A 525 16.11 -3.40 -13.98
N VAL A 526 15.47 -2.46 -13.28
CA VAL A 526 14.32 -1.68 -13.77
C VAL A 526 14.71 -0.86 -15.00
N ASN A 527 15.84 -0.14 -14.94
CA ASN A 527 16.30 0.70 -16.06
C ASN A 527 16.62 -0.14 -17.31
N GLY A 528 17.23 -1.32 -17.14
CA GLY A 528 17.49 -2.25 -18.25
C GLY A 528 16.20 -2.77 -18.88
N ALA A 529 15.22 -3.18 -18.07
CA ALA A 529 13.92 -3.62 -18.55
C ALA A 529 13.15 -2.51 -19.29
N VAL A 530 13.17 -1.28 -18.78
CA VAL A 530 12.54 -0.11 -19.42
C VAL A 530 13.21 0.22 -20.76
N LYS A 531 14.54 0.19 -20.82
CA LYS A 531 15.31 0.34 -22.07
C LYS A 531 14.94 -0.76 -23.07
N TRP A 532 14.77 -2.00 -22.60
CA TRP A 532 14.31 -3.12 -23.42
C TRP A 532 12.90 -2.89 -23.96
N PHE A 533 11.93 -2.50 -23.13
CA PHE A 533 10.56 -2.20 -23.59
C PHE A 533 10.55 -1.09 -24.65
N GLY A 534 11.37 -0.05 -24.47
CA GLY A 534 11.50 1.05 -25.43
C GLY A 534 11.96 0.59 -26.81
N ARG A 535 13.02 -0.24 -26.88
CA ARG A 535 13.57 -0.74 -28.16
C ARG A 535 12.74 -1.88 -28.78
N SER A 536 12.00 -2.64 -27.98
CA SER A 536 11.18 -3.77 -28.44
C SER A 536 9.77 -3.35 -28.90
N ALA A 537 9.41 -2.08 -28.75
CA ALA A 537 8.11 -1.55 -29.15
C ALA A 537 7.92 -1.64 -30.67
N ILE A 538 6.81 -2.23 -31.10
CA ILE A 538 6.37 -2.29 -32.49
C ILE A 538 5.49 -1.07 -32.74
N ARG A 539 5.79 -0.34 -33.82
CA ARG A 539 5.05 0.84 -34.28
C ARG A 539 4.42 0.53 -35.63
N GLY A 540 3.34 1.21 -35.98
CA GLY A 540 2.72 1.04 -37.30
C GLY A 540 1.89 -0.24 -37.44
N LEU A 541 1.61 -0.96 -36.35
CA LEU A 541 0.92 -2.25 -36.37
C LEU A 541 -0.31 -2.21 -35.44
N ARG A 542 -1.48 -2.53 -35.97
CA ARG A 542 -2.73 -2.66 -35.21
C ARG A 542 -3.24 -4.10 -35.29
N ILE A 543 -3.75 -4.62 -34.18
CA ILE A 543 -4.41 -5.92 -34.13
C ILE A 543 -5.92 -5.70 -34.22
N GLU A 544 -6.54 -6.31 -35.22
CA GLU A 544 -7.97 -6.20 -35.48
C GLU A 544 -8.66 -7.53 -35.29
N ARG A 545 -9.82 -7.50 -34.62
CA ARG A 545 -10.78 -8.60 -34.63
C ARG A 545 -11.81 -8.33 -35.73
N VAL A 546 -11.98 -9.29 -36.63
CA VAL A 546 -12.91 -9.22 -37.77
C VAL A 546 -13.95 -10.33 -37.68
N PRO A 547 -15.19 -10.13 -38.15
CA PRO A 547 -16.19 -11.20 -38.19
C PRO A 547 -15.72 -12.40 -39.03
N ALA A 548 -16.05 -13.62 -38.61
CA ALA A 548 -15.76 -14.86 -39.34
C ALA A 548 -16.74 -15.98 -38.94
N GLU A 549 -16.72 -17.11 -39.65
CA GLU A 549 -17.62 -18.24 -39.35
C GLU A 549 -17.47 -18.71 -37.90
N THR A 550 -18.58 -18.95 -37.20
CA THR A 550 -18.58 -19.45 -35.82
C THR A 550 -18.01 -20.86 -35.74
N VAL A 551 -16.92 -21.03 -35.01
CA VAL A 551 -16.29 -22.33 -34.75
C VAL A 551 -16.21 -22.57 -33.24
N ARG A 552 -16.61 -23.77 -32.81
CA ARG A 552 -16.40 -24.26 -31.44
C ARG A 552 -15.08 -25.02 -31.38
N TYR A 553 -14.15 -24.52 -30.57
CA TYR A 553 -12.89 -25.18 -30.24
C TYR A 553 -12.98 -25.88 -28.87
N GLU A 554 -11.91 -26.59 -28.50
CA GLU A 554 -11.84 -27.33 -27.23
C GLU A 554 -12.06 -26.42 -26.01
N HIS A 555 -11.52 -25.20 -26.02
CA HIS A 555 -11.50 -24.31 -24.86
C HIS A 555 -12.26 -22.99 -25.05
N HIS A 556 -12.76 -22.68 -26.25
CA HIS A 556 -13.55 -21.48 -26.51
C HIS A 556 -14.39 -21.61 -27.79
N THR A 557 -15.37 -20.73 -27.95
CA THR A 557 -16.07 -20.50 -29.23
C THR A 557 -15.57 -19.19 -29.82
N SER A 558 -15.41 -19.11 -31.14
CA SER A 558 -15.12 -17.84 -31.82
C SER A 558 -15.99 -17.65 -33.06
N ASP A 559 -16.66 -16.50 -33.13
CA ASP A 559 -17.44 -15.94 -34.24
C ASP A 559 -16.63 -14.89 -35.04
N SER A 560 -15.33 -14.85 -34.79
CA SER A 560 -14.43 -13.83 -35.30
C SER A 560 -13.07 -14.42 -35.61
N ASP A 561 -12.25 -13.62 -36.26
CA ASP A 561 -10.85 -13.90 -36.52
C ASP A 561 -10.00 -12.70 -36.09
N VAL A 562 -8.69 -12.91 -35.93
CA VAL A 562 -7.75 -11.87 -35.52
C VAL A 562 -6.65 -11.74 -36.56
N ARG A 563 -6.39 -10.52 -37.03
CA ARG A 563 -5.34 -10.20 -38.00
C ARG A 563 -4.51 -9.00 -37.57
N ALA A 564 -3.28 -8.95 -38.04
CA ALA A 564 -2.43 -7.77 -37.90
C ALA A 564 -2.54 -6.92 -39.17
N VAL A 565 -2.70 -5.61 -39.02
CA VAL A 565 -2.78 -4.65 -40.13
C VAL A 565 -1.79 -3.51 -39.92
N GLU A 566 -1.27 -3.00 -41.04
CA GLU A 566 -0.45 -1.80 -41.04
C GLU A 566 -1.31 -0.58 -40.75
N ASP A 567 -0.87 0.23 -39.81
CA ASP A 567 -1.55 1.44 -39.36
C ASP A 567 -0.50 2.39 -38.75
N PRO A 568 0.02 3.37 -39.51
CA PRO A 568 1.07 4.28 -39.07
C PRO A 568 0.75 5.06 -37.78
N ASP A 569 -0.55 5.25 -37.50
CA ASP A 569 -1.05 6.01 -36.35
C ASP A 569 -1.36 5.11 -35.14
N ALA A 570 -1.18 3.79 -35.27
CA ALA A 570 -1.42 2.85 -34.20
C ALA A 570 -0.52 3.13 -32.98
N PRO A 571 -1.05 3.02 -31.75
CA PRO A 571 -0.24 3.09 -30.55
C PRO A 571 0.82 1.99 -30.55
N ARG A 572 1.89 2.19 -29.76
CA ARG A 572 2.93 1.17 -29.59
C ARG A 572 2.30 -0.13 -29.09
N ILE A 573 2.77 -1.24 -29.65
CA ILE A 573 2.36 -2.58 -29.25
C ILE A 573 3.59 -3.47 -29.08
N TRP A 574 3.48 -4.52 -28.28
CA TRP A 574 4.55 -5.49 -28.06
C TRP A 574 4.03 -6.88 -28.40
N ALA A 575 4.89 -7.72 -28.98
CA ALA A 575 4.61 -9.15 -29.05
C ALA A 575 4.65 -9.73 -27.63
N ARG A 576 3.96 -10.84 -27.39
CA ARG A 576 4.02 -11.52 -26.10
C ARG A 576 5.39 -12.15 -25.89
N PHE A 577 5.98 -12.72 -26.95
CA PHE A 577 7.24 -13.46 -26.90
C PHE A 577 8.29 -12.87 -27.85
N TYR A 578 9.53 -12.81 -27.36
CA TYR A 578 10.70 -12.43 -28.12
C TYR A 578 11.81 -13.47 -27.93
N GLU A 579 12.57 -13.73 -28.99
CA GLU A 579 13.72 -14.64 -28.92
C GLU A 579 14.77 -14.14 -27.92
N LEU A 580 15.35 -15.08 -27.15
CA LEU A 580 16.35 -14.77 -26.13
C LEU A 580 17.56 -14.03 -26.73
N ASP A 581 18.08 -14.50 -27.87
CA ASP A 581 19.31 -13.97 -28.45
C ASP A 581 19.09 -12.76 -29.38
N THR A 582 18.13 -12.86 -30.31
CA THR A 582 17.97 -11.89 -31.42
C THR A 582 17.00 -10.76 -31.09
N ASN A 583 16.22 -10.91 -30.02
CA ASN A 583 15.09 -10.04 -29.70
C ASN A 583 14.02 -9.97 -30.81
N ARG A 584 13.94 -10.98 -31.68
CA ARG A 584 12.91 -11.02 -32.72
C ARG A 584 11.55 -11.42 -32.10
N PRO A 585 10.46 -10.69 -32.34
CA PRO A 585 9.13 -11.11 -31.91
C PRO A 585 8.72 -12.40 -32.63
N PHE A 586 8.07 -13.31 -31.92
CA PHE A 586 7.59 -14.57 -32.49
C PHE A 586 6.30 -15.05 -31.83
N MET A 587 5.64 -16.02 -32.47
CA MET A 587 4.45 -16.72 -31.99
C MET A 587 4.63 -18.24 -32.18
N ALA A 588 3.68 -19.04 -31.71
CA ALA A 588 3.75 -20.49 -31.88
C ALA A 588 2.36 -21.14 -32.01
N ASN A 589 2.30 -22.26 -32.71
CA ASN A 589 1.11 -23.09 -32.83
C ASN A 589 1.09 -24.20 -31.77
N ARG A 590 -0.03 -24.94 -31.70
CA ARG A 590 -0.25 -25.97 -30.68
C ARG A 590 0.71 -27.16 -30.81
N ASP A 591 1.28 -27.36 -31.99
CA ASP A 591 2.35 -28.31 -32.31
C ASP A 591 3.74 -27.87 -31.82
N GLY A 592 3.86 -26.63 -31.30
CA GLY A 592 5.11 -26.05 -30.84
C GLY A 592 5.98 -25.44 -31.94
N VAL A 593 5.47 -25.34 -33.17
CA VAL A 593 6.19 -24.70 -34.27
C VAL A 593 6.20 -23.18 -34.07
N LYS A 594 7.40 -22.61 -34.04
CA LYS A 594 7.63 -21.16 -34.00
C LYS A 594 7.28 -20.53 -35.35
N VAL A 595 6.51 -19.45 -35.32
CA VAL A 595 6.11 -18.65 -36.50
C VAL A 595 6.36 -17.15 -36.26
N TYR A 596 6.38 -16.34 -37.31
CA TYR A 596 6.82 -14.93 -37.21
C TYR A 596 5.77 -13.91 -37.67
N SER A 597 4.59 -14.36 -38.09
CA SER A 597 3.46 -13.50 -38.40
C SER A 597 2.17 -14.06 -37.82
N LEU A 598 1.22 -13.19 -37.50
CA LEU A 598 -0.05 -13.61 -36.89
C LEU A 598 -0.91 -14.45 -37.86
N ALA A 599 -0.69 -14.28 -39.16
CA ALA A 599 -1.37 -15.04 -40.21
C ALA A 599 -0.95 -16.53 -40.23
N GLU A 600 0.25 -16.85 -39.76
CA GLU A 600 0.76 -18.22 -39.64
C GLU A 600 0.28 -18.93 -38.36
N VAL A 601 -0.34 -18.19 -37.44
CA VAL A 601 -0.93 -18.78 -36.22
C VAL A 601 -2.30 -19.35 -36.55
N ASP A 602 -2.57 -20.59 -36.14
CA ASP A 602 -3.86 -21.24 -36.35
C ASP A 602 -5.01 -20.39 -35.77
N ARG A 603 -6.16 -20.38 -36.47
CA ARG A 603 -7.33 -19.57 -36.09
C ARG A 603 -7.74 -19.77 -34.64
N GLU A 604 -7.69 -21.02 -34.20
CA GLU A 604 -7.96 -21.45 -32.85
C GLU A 604 -7.05 -20.71 -31.84
N ARG A 605 -5.74 -20.71 -32.06
CA ARG A 605 -4.76 -20.02 -31.18
C ARG A 605 -4.80 -18.50 -31.30
N ARG A 606 -4.90 -17.92 -32.49
CA ARG A 606 -4.90 -16.45 -32.64
C ARG A 606 -6.18 -15.78 -32.12
N THR A 607 -7.29 -16.52 -32.06
CA THR A 607 -8.55 -16.00 -31.49
C THR A 607 -8.67 -16.21 -29.98
N GLY A 608 -8.06 -17.28 -29.45
CA GLY A 608 -8.13 -17.67 -28.03
C GLY A 608 -6.93 -17.24 -27.18
N TYR A 609 -5.85 -16.72 -27.78
CA TYR A 609 -4.64 -16.30 -27.07
C TYR A 609 -4.15 -14.94 -27.55
N ALA A 610 -3.81 -14.06 -26.61
CA ALA A 610 -3.28 -12.73 -26.92
C ALA A 610 -1.79 -12.82 -27.25
N TRP A 611 -1.45 -12.66 -28.53
CA TRP A 611 -0.06 -12.67 -29.03
C TRP A 611 0.60 -11.30 -29.04
N TYR A 612 -0.20 -10.23 -28.93
CA TYR A 612 0.28 -8.86 -28.84
C TYR A 612 -0.52 -8.11 -27.77
N GLY A 613 0.10 -7.09 -27.18
CA GLY A 613 -0.56 -6.26 -26.17
C GLY A 613 0.16 -4.95 -25.90
N GLY A 614 -0.52 -4.04 -25.19
CA GLY A 614 -0.03 -2.71 -24.82
C GLY A 614 0.48 -2.59 -23.39
N ALA A 615 0.67 -3.70 -22.66
CA ALA A 615 0.98 -3.68 -21.22
C ALA A 615 2.16 -2.75 -20.82
N PRO A 616 3.27 -2.66 -21.59
CA PRO A 616 4.37 -1.75 -21.25
C PRO A 616 4.05 -0.25 -21.41
N GLU A 617 2.98 0.14 -22.10
CA GLU A 617 2.72 1.55 -22.44
C GLU A 617 2.52 2.42 -21.19
N ALA A 618 1.68 1.98 -20.24
CA ALA A 618 1.43 2.70 -18.99
C ALA A 618 2.69 2.76 -18.10
N LEU A 619 3.47 1.67 -18.10
CA LEU A 619 4.74 1.62 -17.39
C LEU A 619 5.70 2.69 -17.92
N LEU A 620 5.88 2.76 -19.24
CA LEU A 620 6.82 3.68 -19.90
C LEU A 620 6.38 5.14 -19.82
N SER A 621 5.09 5.41 -20.00
CA SER A 621 4.57 6.79 -20.13
C SER A 621 4.27 7.47 -18.80
N LYS A 622 3.99 6.69 -17.73
CA LYS A 622 3.50 7.24 -16.47
C LYS A 622 4.22 6.68 -15.24
N GLU A 623 4.24 5.37 -15.09
CA GLU A 623 4.68 4.75 -13.83
C GLU A 623 6.20 4.88 -13.62
N TYR A 624 7.00 4.58 -14.64
CA TYR A 624 8.45 4.69 -14.57
C TYR A 624 8.94 6.14 -14.43
N PRO A 625 8.46 7.13 -15.21
CA PRO A 625 8.80 8.54 -14.99
C PRO A 625 8.49 9.02 -13.57
N ALA A 626 7.35 8.62 -13.00
CA ALA A 626 7.01 8.96 -11.62
C ALA A 626 7.98 8.34 -10.61
N TRP A 627 8.40 7.10 -10.82
CA TRP A 627 9.39 6.42 -9.97
C TRP A 627 10.79 7.04 -10.09
N VAL A 628 11.23 7.41 -11.29
CA VAL A 628 12.48 8.16 -11.49
C VAL A 628 12.43 9.51 -10.80
N ALA A 629 11.32 10.25 -10.93
CA ALA A 629 11.14 11.53 -10.26
C ALA A 629 11.15 11.38 -8.73
N LYS A 630 10.56 10.31 -8.19
CA LYS A 630 10.55 10.01 -6.75
C LYS A 630 11.94 9.69 -6.20
N TRP A 631 12.74 8.91 -6.93
CA TRP A 631 13.99 8.35 -6.40
C TRP A 631 15.27 8.98 -6.95
N GLY A 632 15.20 9.82 -7.98
CA GLY A 632 16.39 10.43 -8.62
C GLY A 632 17.26 9.43 -9.39
N VAL A 633 16.69 8.31 -9.81
CA VAL A 633 17.39 7.11 -10.32
C VAL A 633 17.37 6.98 -11.85
N ALA A 634 17.50 8.11 -12.55
CA ALA A 634 17.50 8.15 -14.02
C ALA A 634 18.50 7.13 -14.62
N PRO A 635 18.24 6.59 -15.82
CA PRO A 635 19.23 5.77 -16.52
C PRO A 635 20.53 6.56 -16.61
N GLY A 636 21.60 6.09 -15.97
CA GLY A 636 22.91 6.70 -16.12
C GLY A 636 23.31 6.67 -17.59
N GLU A 637 23.53 7.83 -18.20
CA GLU A 637 24.33 7.92 -19.42
C GLU A 637 25.75 7.52 -19.04
N LYS A 638 26.10 6.26 -19.31
CA LYS A 638 27.48 5.82 -19.44
C LYS A 638 27.64 5.04 -20.72
#